data_AF-A0AAD8BVY2-F1
#
_entry.id   AF-A0AAD8BVY2-F1
#
_cell.length_a   1.000
_cell.length_b   1.000
_cell.length_c   1.000
_cell.angle_alpha   90.00
_cell.angle_beta   90.00
_cell.angle_gamma   90.00
#
_symmetry.space_group_name_H-M   'P 1'
#
loop_
_entity.id
_entity.type
_entity.pdbx_description
1 polymer ?
#
loop_
_entity_poly.entity_id
_entity_poly.type
_entity_poly.pdbx_seq_one_letter_code
_entity_poly.pdbx_strand_id
1 'polypeptide(L)'
;MAAFSQGNTARQKSLIAVCQMTATSQKNDNVQTILNLVSKASAMGAQMVFLPEACDYIGESKEQSLDLSEPITGTFLQEMKTAAVQNKVWLSIGGYHQKGPDTEKVPKIINTHVIINDQGNIQNAYGKTHLFDVDIPGKVRLCESDSVIPGTKIVPPVPTPIGRIGLAICYDMRFPELALSLAQQGAQIITYPSAFTQTTGMAHWESILRARAIETQCYVVAAAQTGKHNVKRSSYGHAMVVDPWGAIIAQCSEGVGLCLAEIDLVYVAKVRNEMPVWQHRRTDLYGRVTALHSDSSIISPEEQDSYQFGHVIIKSSQVFYRTLLSLAFVNIKPVLPGPPIRPVERLSDLSPAEVTDLFMTVQQVVNTVKKCFDVPSSTIAVQDGVGAGQTVKHVHVHVVPRKQGDLANNDDIYDHLENHDKWWSETRTVQSEKDMATQSQRLRLLQSHSKEMILTYTACAILAYFLIKYMINFFAYRRAYFKLPTPPGYSYVTGTMHLYPGNNEEGLASELEMAKKHKYFHLWWAGPLLPIVVAYHPDVLRHILKSSAPKPRSKILATTYDMGVPWLGEGLILSNGLGWARNRRLLTPAFHFDILKPYIEVYNQCADILIEKIEEQSKQGKSFDIYSLLHRHALDVILRCSFSYKSDCQNFDLKDNIASVISELNTLWSDRSISPHFYDHIECLYCLTSHGKRFYHLCSVAHKASEEIIEKRKQELIANPDLVSNHKCKDFLDILLTAKDEDGQGLSALEIRNEVDTFYFAGHDTTASSMTWILYTLAGHPEYQEKVYQEVINVLEGREYIEWNDLQKLEFTTMCIKESLRLHGGVPGIERRTTEDYTIHGLTIPAGTRLTIQLFLLHHNPHLWEEPEQFKPERFHPDNLKTIDPFQFVPFSAGPRNCIGQNFALNEMKTTISRLIKNFKITLDDSHVVRRVPYVTMQPENGVLIYATPR
;
A
#
# COMPACT_ATOMS: atom_id res chain seq x y z
N MET A 1 49.76 7.60 -11.60
CA MET A 1 50.09 6.30 -12.19
C MET A 1 51.23 5.70 -11.40
N ALA A 2 51.11 4.46 -10.95
CA ALA A 2 52.20 3.64 -10.43
C ALA A 2 51.87 2.19 -10.79
N ALA A 3 52.84 1.45 -11.33
CA ALA A 3 52.59 0.14 -11.93
C ALA A 3 52.40 -0.95 -10.87
N PHE A 4 51.35 -1.75 -11.01
CA PHE A 4 51.27 -3.07 -10.38
C PHE A 4 51.63 -4.15 -11.40
N SER A 5 52.45 -5.09 -10.97
CA SER A 5 53.05 -6.14 -11.80
C SER A 5 52.01 -7.08 -12.42
N GLN A 6 52.14 -7.34 -13.72
CA GLN A 6 51.40 -8.39 -14.40
C GLN A 6 51.88 -9.77 -13.90
N GLY A 7 51.00 -10.51 -13.23
CA GLY A 7 51.23 -11.89 -12.82
C GLY A 7 49.96 -12.74 -12.99
N ASN A 8 50.00 -13.69 -13.92
CA ASN A 8 49.00 -14.75 -14.16
C ASN A 8 47.51 -14.32 -14.26
N THR A 9 47.19 -13.53 -15.28
CA THR A 9 45.81 -13.23 -15.72
C THR A 9 45.16 -14.43 -16.46
N ALA A 10 44.97 -15.57 -15.79
CA ALA A 10 44.41 -16.79 -16.41
C ALA A 10 43.34 -17.54 -15.58
N ARG A 11 43.04 -17.11 -14.35
CA ARG A 11 41.88 -17.60 -13.56
C ARG A 11 41.32 -16.47 -12.70
N GLN A 12 40.15 -15.92 -13.04
CA GLN A 12 39.44 -14.97 -12.19
C GLN A 12 37.92 -15.08 -12.30
N LYS A 13 37.47 -16.32 -12.52
CA LYS A 13 36.09 -16.78 -12.44
C LYS A 13 35.94 -17.53 -11.11
N SER A 14 35.07 -17.05 -10.25
CA SER A 14 34.81 -17.63 -8.93
C SER A 14 33.35 -18.03 -8.76
N LEU A 15 33.12 -19.30 -8.43
CA LEU A 15 31.77 -19.80 -8.19
C LEU A 15 31.29 -19.37 -6.79
N ILE A 16 30.06 -18.85 -6.72
CA ILE A 16 29.39 -18.48 -5.48
C ILE A 16 28.04 -19.19 -5.35
N ALA A 17 27.56 -19.32 -4.12
CA ALA A 17 26.21 -19.80 -3.83
C ALA A 17 25.39 -18.72 -3.11
N VAL A 18 24.18 -18.46 -3.61
CA VAL A 18 23.23 -17.54 -2.98
C VAL A 18 22.07 -18.34 -2.43
N CYS A 19 21.88 -18.26 -1.12
CA CYS A 19 20.88 -19.04 -0.40
C CYS A 19 19.55 -18.29 -0.28
N GLN A 20 18.49 -19.09 -0.20
CA GLN A 20 17.13 -18.66 0.08
C GLN A 20 16.56 -19.57 1.17
N MET A 21 15.97 -18.99 2.22
CA MET A 21 15.40 -19.77 3.32
C MET A 21 14.16 -19.09 3.91
N THR A 22 13.50 -19.78 4.83
CA THR A 22 12.33 -19.29 5.56
C THR A 22 12.63 -19.35 7.05
N ALA A 23 13.33 -18.34 7.58
CA ALA A 23 13.66 -18.31 9.00
C ALA A 23 12.39 -18.12 9.86
N THR A 24 12.37 -18.73 11.04
CA THR A 24 11.29 -18.59 12.05
C THR A 24 11.88 -18.16 13.39
N SER A 25 11.11 -18.15 14.49
CA SER A 25 11.65 -17.96 15.85
C SER A 25 12.56 -19.12 16.32
N GLN A 26 12.49 -20.28 15.65
CA GLN A 26 13.19 -21.50 16.04
C GLN A 26 14.65 -21.49 15.55
N LYS A 27 15.54 -20.85 16.31
CA LYS A 27 16.96 -20.67 15.95
C LYS A 27 17.67 -21.97 15.56
N ASN A 28 17.44 -23.08 16.27
CA ASN A 28 18.09 -24.36 15.98
C ASN A 28 17.70 -24.91 14.59
N ASP A 29 16.43 -24.77 14.19
CA ASP A 29 15.94 -25.22 12.89
C ASP A 29 16.48 -24.33 11.75
N ASN A 30 16.58 -23.03 12.01
CA ASN A 30 17.22 -22.06 11.10
C ASN A 30 18.71 -22.40 10.91
N VAL A 31 19.44 -22.66 12.00
CA VAL A 31 20.85 -23.09 11.97
C VAL A 31 21.00 -24.38 11.18
N GLN A 32 20.21 -25.41 11.45
CA GLN A 32 20.31 -26.68 10.73
C GLN A 32 20.04 -26.50 9.22
N THR A 33 19.08 -25.63 8.87
CA THR A 33 18.82 -25.25 7.47
C THR A 33 20.04 -24.57 6.84
N ILE A 34 20.68 -23.63 7.53
CA ILE A 34 21.89 -22.96 7.06
C ILE A 34 23.05 -23.95 6.90
N LEU A 35 23.32 -24.81 7.88
CA LEU A 35 24.39 -25.81 7.82
C LEU A 35 24.22 -26.74 6.60
N ASN A 36 22.98 -27.17 6.32
CA ASN A 36 22.65 -27.97 5.14
C ASN A 36 22.90 -27.20 3.83
N LEU A 37 22.53 -25.92 3.76
CA LEU A 37 22.74 -25.07 2.58
C LEU A 37 24.22 -24.76 2.34
N VAL A 38 24.99 -24.47 3.39
CA VAL A 38 26.44 -24.22 3.35
C VAL A 38 27.20 -25.47 2.92
N SER A 39 26.86 -26.64 3.49
CA SER A 39 27.44 -27.93 3.09
C SER A 39 27.15 -28.25 1.62
N LYS A 40 25.89 -28.07 1.18
CA LYS A 40 25.51 -28.25 -0.23
C LYS A 40 26.26 -27.29 -1.16
N ALA A 41 26.41 -26.02 -0.79
CA ALA A 41 27.16 -25.03 -1.56
C ALA A 41 28.65 -25.39 -1.71
N SER A 42 29.30 -25.81 -0.61
CA SER A 42 30.68 -26.27 -0.62
C SER A 42 30.87 -27.53 -1.47
N ALA A 43 29.97 -28.52 -1.34
CA ALA A 43 29.97 -29.71 -2.18
C ALA A 43 29.80 -29.42 -3.68
N MET A 44 29.13 -28.31 -4.04
CA MET A 44 29.01 -27.82 -5.41
C MET A 44 30.18 -26.89 -5.85
N GLY A 45 31.20 -26.70 -5.01
CA GLY A 45 32.41 -25.95 -5.34
C GLY A 45 32.34 -24.44 -5.16
N ALA A 46 31.33 -23.91 -4.45
CA ALA A 46 31.24 -22.47 -4.19
C ALA A 46 32.36 -22.02 -3.23
N GLN A 47 33.05 -20.92 -3.56
CA GLN A 47 34.08 -20.32 -2.70
C GLN A 47 33.49 -19.45 -1.59
N MET A 48 32.30 -18.90 -1.83
CA MET A 48 31.60 -18.03 -0.89
C MET A 48 30.08 -18.29 -0.94
N VAL A 49 29.45 -18.30 0.24
CA VAL A 49 28.02 -18.55 0.43
C VAL A 49 27.35 -17.31 1.03
N PHE A 50 26.23 -16.89 0.44
CA PHE A 50 25.47 -15.71 0.85
C PHE A 50 24.15 -16.12 1.51
N LEU A 51 23.98 -15.78 2.79
CA LEU A 51 22.76 -15.98 3.56
C LEU A 51 21.93 -14.69 3.62
N PRO A 52 20.60 -14.77 3.75
CA PRO A 52 19.75 -13.58 3.77
C PRO A 52 19.81 -12.77 5.08
N GLU A 53 19.18 -11.61 5.08
CA GLU A 53 18.83 -10.86 6.29
C GLU A 53 17.96 -11.74 7.20
N ALA A 54 18.11 -11.62 8.52
CA ALA A 54 17.35 -12.38 9.52
C ALA A 54 17.48 -13.92 9.37
N CYS A 55 18.66 -14.40 8.92
CA CYS A 55 18.92 -15.84 8.77
C CYS A 55 19.01 -16.58 10.12
N ASP A 56 19.34 -15.86 11.19
CA ASP A 56 19.37 -16.36 12.57
C ASP A 56 17.96 -16.65 13.12
N TYR A 57 17.05 -15.69 13.02
CA TYR A 57 15.63 -15.86 13.35
C TYR A 57 14.74 -14.75 12.81
N ILE A 58 13.44 -15.04 12.73
CA ILE A 58 12.37 -14.04 12.58
C ILE A 58 11.39 -14.23 13.73
N GLY A 59 11.42 -13.31 14.70
CA GLY A 59 10.52 -13.32 15.86
C GLY A 59 9.09 -12.93 15.51
N GLU A 60 8.15 -13.31 16.38
CA GLU A 60 6.73 -12.98 16.28
C GLU A 60 6.37 -11.65 16.95
N SER A 61 7.22 -11.17 17.87
CA SER A 61 7.09 -9.88 18.56
C SER A 61 8.44 -9.16 18.69
N LYS A 62 8.43 -7.88 19.11
CA LYS A 62 9.65 -7.09 19.33
C LYS A 62 10.45 -7.60 20.53
N GLU A 63 9.74 -8.00 21.58
CA GLU A 63 10.25 -8.53 22.84
C GLU A 63 10.97 -9.86 22.59
N GLN A 64 10.29 -10.81 21.93
CA GLN A 64 10.91 -12.08 21.52
C GLN A 64 12.11 -11.84 20.58
N SER A 65 12.05 -10.83 19.71
CA SER A 65 13.16 -10.48 18.83
C SER A 65 14.36 -9.87 19.57
N LEU A 66 14.15 -9.28 20.75
CA LEU A 66 15.23 -8.82 21.63
C LEU A 66 15.80 -9.97 22.47
N ASP A 67 14.93 -10.82 23.02
CA ASP A 67 15.33 -11.98 23.85
C ASP A 67 16.17 -13.00 23.08
N LEU A 68 15.88 -13.18 21.78
CA LEU A 68 16.63 -14.07 20.89
C LEU A 68 17.95 -13.47 20.36
N SER A 69 18.19 -12.17 20.57
CA SER A 69 19.39 -11.46 20.09
C SER A 69 20.62 -11.82 20.92
N GLU A 70 21.79 -11.83 20.27
CA GLU A 70 23.05 -12.16 20.95
C GLU A 70 24.16 -11.17 20.57
N PRO A 71 25.23 -11.05 21.39
CA PRO A 71 26.39 -10.24 21.02
C PRO A 71 27.12 -10.85 19.83
N ILE A 72 28.03 -10.09 19.20
CA ILE A 72 28.84 -10.58 18.07
C ILE A 72 29.74 -11.82 18.39
N THR A 73 29.86 -12.17 19.67
CA THR A 73 30.54 -13.35 20.21
C THR A 73 29.60 -14.54 20.50
N GLY A 74 28.29 -14.39 20.21
CA GLY A 74 27.23 -15.33 20.54
C GLY A 74 27.27 -16.65 19.77
N THR A 75 26.51 -17.63 20.27
CA THR A 75 26.51 -19.02 19.82
C THR A 75 26.27 -19.17 18.33
N PHE A 76 25.29 -18.44 17.77
CA PHE A 76 24.96 -18.52 16.34
C PHE A 76 26.17 -18.20 15.46
N LEU A 77 26.89 -17.11 15.76
CA LEU A 77 28.08 -16.75 15.00
C LEU A 77 29.25 -17.71 15.22
N GLN A 78 29.36 -18.38 16.37
CA GLN A 78 30.37 -19.43 16.56
C GLN A 78 30.08 -20.68 15.74
N GLU A 79 28.81 -21.06 15.61
CA GLU A 79 28.38 -22.14 14.71
C GLU A 79 28.66 -21.78 13.24
N MET A 80 28.38 -20.53 12.82
CA MET A 80 28.69 -20.07 11.47
C MET A 80 30.20 -20.07 11.18
N LYS A 81 31.04 -19.66 12.14
CA LYS A 81 32.51 -19.76 12.02
C LYS A 81 32.97 -21.21 11.89
N THR A 82 32.40 -22.10 12.69
CA THR A 82 32.69 -23.54 12.64
C THR A 82 32.30 -24.12 11.28
N ALA A 83 31.13 -23.75 10.75
CA ALA A 83 30.66 -24.15 9.44
C ALA A 83 31.57 -23.63 8.30
N ALA A 84 32.02 -22.38 8.38
CA ALA A 84 32.96 -21.80 7.41
C ALA A 84 34.28 -22.59 7.33
N VAL A 85 34.86 -22.94 8.49
CA VAL A 85 36.10 -23.73 8.61
C VAL A 85 35.91 -25.16 8.11
N GLN A 86 34.84 -25.84 8.55
CA GLN A 86 34.57 -27.24 8.17
C GLN A 86 34.35 -27.39 6.66
N ASN A 87 33.61 -26.45 6.05
CA ASN A 87 33.27 -26.48 4.64
C ASN A 87 34.28 -25.74 3.75
N LYS A 88 35.28 -25.06 4.32
CA LYS A 88 36.32 -24.28 3.63
C LYS A 88 35.75 -23.22 2.68
N VAL A 89 34.74 -22.50 3.14
CA VAL A 89 34.06 -21.44 2.38
C VAL A 89 33.98 -20.14 3.17
N TRP A 90 33.96 -19.02 2.46
CA TRP A 90 33.62 -17.73 3.06
C TRP A 90 32.11 -17.63 3.23
N LEU A 91 31.65 -16.97 4.30
CA LEU A 91 30.22 -16.75 4.57
C LEU A 91 29.90 -15.26 4.62
N SER A 92 28.80 -14.89 3.98
CA SER A 92 28.10 -13.61 4.12
C SER A 92 26.86 -13.85 4.97
N ILE A 93 26.90 -13.47 6.24
CA ILE A 93 25.76 -13.52 7.16
C ILE A 93 24.97 -12.23 6.97
N GLY A 94 23.85 -12.31 6.24
CA GLY A 94 23.26 -11.14 5.59
C GLY A 94 22.50 -10.14 6.48
N GLY A 95 22.35 -10.41 7.76
CA GLY A 95 21.67 -9.54 8.71
C GLY A 95 21.37 -10.28 10.00
N TYR A 96 22.40 -10.39 10.84
CA TYR A 96 22.33 -10.96 12.19
C TYR A 96 21.75 -9.94 13.15
N HIS A 97 20.86 -10.37 14.05
CA HIS A 97 20.29 -9.52 15.10
C HIS A 97 21.28 -9.42 16.27
N GLN A 98 22.28 -8.56 16.08
CA GLN A 98 23.26 -8.26 17.12
C GLN A 98 22.60 -7.49 18.26
N LYS A 99 22.81 -7.92 19.50
CA LYS A 99 22.37 -7.18 20.69
C LYS A 99 23.05 -5.79 20.74
N GLY A 100 22.25 -4.73 20.89
CA GLY A 100 22.73 -3.35 21.00
C GLY A 100 23.44 -3.06 22.33
N PRO A 101 24.09 -1.89 22.46
CA PRO A 101 24.80 -1.50 23.67
C PRO A 101 23.84 -1.18 24.84
N ASP A 102 24.25 -1.52 26.06
CA ASP A 102 23.48 -1.29 27.30
C ASP A 102 23.29 0.20 27.66
N THR A 103 23.80 1.12 26.84
CA THR A 103 23.68 2.58 27.01
C THR A 103 22.33 3.15 26.55
N GLU A 104 21.52 2.37 25.83
CA GLU A 104 20.19 2.80 25.38
C GLU A 104 19.16 2.76 26.52
N LYS A 105 18.30 3.79 26.60
CA LYS A 105 17.21 3.84 27.61
C LYS A 105 16.16 2.73 27.45
N VAL A 106 16.06 2.17 26.24
CA VAL A 106 15.22 1.02 25.89
C VAL A 106 16.12 0.07 25.10
N PRO A 107 16.30 -1.19 25.52
CA PRO A 107 17.20 -2.11 24.82
C PRO A 107 16.70 -2.39 23.40
N LYS A 108 17.64 -2.34 22.44
CA LYS A 108 17.41 -2.51 21.00
C LYS A 108 18.50 -3.39 20.39
N ILE A 109 18.30 -3.80 19.14
CA ILE A 109 19.25 -4.61 18.36
C ILE A 109 19.88 -3.80 17.23
N ILE A 110 20.96 -4.30 16.65
CA ILE A 110 21.59 -3.80 15.42
C ILE A 110 21.45 -4.91 14.38
N ASN A 111 20.96 -4.57 13.19
CA ASN A 111 20.89 -5.51 12.07
C ASN A 111 22.26 -5.50 11.35
N THR A 112 23.07 -6.53 11.60
CA THR A 112 24.50 -6.55 11.26
C THR A 112 24.82 -7.59 10.18
N HIS A 113 25.28 -7.14 9.02
CA HIS A 113 25.85 -7.97 7.97
C HIS A 113 27.30 -8.32 8.31
N VAL A 114 27.60 -9.61 8.55
CA VAL A 114 28.94 -10.09 8.93
C VAL A 114 29.58 -10.89 7.79
N ILE A 115 30.85 -10.59 7.46
CA ILE A 115 31.67 -11.43 6.57
C ILE A 115 32.62 -12.28 7.40
N ILE A 116 32.57 -13.60 7.21
CA ILE A 116 33.42 -14.59 7.87
C ILE A 116 34.27 -15.29 6.81
N ASN A 117 35.58 -15.42 7.02
CA ASN A 117 36.46 -16.16 6.11
C ASN A 117 36.42 -17.67 6.37
N ASP A 118 37.06 -18.44 5.48
CA ASP A 118 37.27 -19.89 5.55
C ASP A 118 38.13 -20.35 6.76
N GLN A 119 38.64 -19.42 7.56
CA GLN A 119 39.36 -19.68 8.82
C GLN A 119 38.51 -19.35 10.06
N GLY A 120 37.24 -18.93 9.90
CA GLY A 120 36.36 -18.54 11.00
C GLY A 120 36.62 -17.13 11.56
N ASN A 121 37.44 -16.32 10.89
CA ASN A 121 37.73 -14.94 11.29
C ASN A 121 36.72 -13.97 10.65
N ILE A 122 36.06 -13.17 11.48
CA ILE A 122 35.22 -12.06 11.02
C ILE A 122 36.12 -11.01 10.35
N GLN A 123 35.89 -10.75 9.07
CA GLN A 123 36.66 -9.77 8.29
C GLN A 123 36.08 -8.37 8.42
N ASN A 124 34.75 -8.25 8.46
CA ASN A 124 34.06 -6.98 8.70
C ASN A 124 32.61 -7.20 9.14
N ALA A 125 32.01 -6.15 9.70
CA ALA A 125 30.62 -6.11 10.15
C ALA A 125 29.99 -4.75 9.82
N TYR A 126 28.93 -4.76 9.02
CA TYR A 126 28.16 -3.57 8.62
C TYR A 126 26.81 -3.54 9.32
N GLY A 127 26.53 -2.50 10.10
CA GLY A 127 25.19 -2.25 10.65
C GLY A 127 24.31 -1.53 9.63
N LYS A 128 23.09 -2.02 9.40
CA LYS A 128 22.10 -1.45 8.46
C LYS A 128 21.89 0.05 8.68
N THR A 129 22.28 0.88 7.72
CA THR A 129 22.19 2.35 7.84
C THR A 129 20.78 2.86 7.59
N HIS A 130 20.04 2.29 6.63
CA HIS A 130 18.68 2.71 6.31
C HIS A 130 17.65 1.74 6.91
N LEU A 131 16.94 2.20 7.94
CA LEU A 131 15.82 1.48 8.56
C LEU A 131 14.50 1.84 7.86
N PHE A 132 13.57 0.89 7.77
CA PHE A 132 12.24 1.14 7.22
C PHE A 132 11.29 1.72 8.28
N ASP A 133 11.18 3.05 8.30
CA ASP A 133 10.21 3.76 9.12
C ASP A 133 9.10 4.37 8.27
N VAL A 134 7.88 3.87 8.51
CA VAL A 134 6.63 4.44 7.99
C VAL A 134 5.69 4.62 9.17
N ASP A 135 5.73 5.82 9.75
CA ASP A 135 4.71 6.32 10.68
C ASP A 135 3.75 7.22 9.89
N ILE A 136 2.64 6.64 9.42
CA ILE A 136 1.55 7.40 8.79
C ILE A 136 0.41 7.44 9.82
N PRO A 137 0.20 8.58 10.50
CA PRO A 137 -0.82 8.73 11.52
C PRO A 137 -2.18 8.25 11.03
N GLY A 138 -2.79 7.35 11.80
CA GLY A 138 -4.11 6.79 11.48
C GLY A 138 -4.16 5.80 10.30
N LYS A 139 -3.04 5.18 9.87
CA LYS A 139 -3.07 4.14 8.82
C LYS A 139 -2.16 2.97 9.10
N VAL A 140 -0.86 3.23 9.22
CA VAL A 140 0.16 2.21 9.47
C VAL A 140 1.33 2.86 10.17
N ARG A 141 1.76 2.25 11.27
CA ARG A 141 2.97 2.59 11.98
C ARG A 141 3.87 1.36 12.03
N LEU A 142 4.73 1.24 11.03
CA LEU A 142 5.78 0.22 10.97
C LEU A 142 7.12 0.95 11.00
N CYS A 143 7.70 1.04 12.19
CA CYS A 143 8.99 1.68 12.42
C CYS A 143 10.00 0.63 12.85
N GLU A 144 10.90 0.25 11.95
CA GLU A 144 12.05 -0.60 12.26
C GLU A 144 12.93 0.06 13.33
N SER A 145 12.99 1.39 13.39
CA SER A 145 13.68 2.18 14.44
C SER A 145 13.16 1.96 15.86
N ASP A 146 11.95 1.42 16.04
CA ASP A 146 11.42 1.12 17.38
C ASP A 146 12.27 0.06 18.09
N SER A 147 12.77 -0.92 17.33
CA SER A 147 13.49 -2.09 17.83
C SER A 147 14.94 -2.17 17.35
N VAL A 148 15.29 -1.50 16.25
CA VAL A 148 16.63 -1.52 15.63
C VAL A 148 17.32 -0.16 15.76
N ILE A 149 18.63 -0.18 16.01
CA ILE A 149 19.51 0.99 15.98
C ILE A 149 20.13 1.09 14.58
N PRO A 150 20.06 2.26 13.90
CA PRO A 150 20.68 2.44 12.59
C PRO A 150 22.20 2.42 12.69
N GLY A 151 22.85 1.80 11.71
CA GLY A 151 24.30 1.87 11.53
C GLY A 151 24.78 3.31 11.33
N THR A 152 25.91 3.64 11.93
CA THR A 152 26.46 5.02 11.95
C THR A 152 27.52 5.29 10.89
N LYS A 153 27.88 4.28 10.09
CA LYS A 153 29.02 4.33 9.16
C LYS A 153 28.80 3.46 7.91
N ILE A 154 29.37 3.90 6.80
CA ILE A 154 29.53 3.07 5.58
C ILE A 154 30.85 2.31 5.70
N VAL A 155 30.79 0.98 5.62
CA VAL A 155 31.98 0.12 5.71
C VAL A 155 32.66 0.03 4.33
N PRO A 156 34.00 0.23 4.23
CA PRO A 156 34.72 0.09 2.97
C PRO A 156 34.62 -1.33 2.38
N PRO A 157 34.66 -1.50 1.03
CA PRO A 157 34.49 -2.80 0.39
C PRO A 157 35.53 -3.84 0.86
N VAL A 158 35.05 -4.96 1.38
CA VAL A 158 35.87 -6.03 1.98
C VAL A 158 36.57 -6.83 0.87
N PRO A 159 37.90 -6.98 0.90
CA PRO A 159 38.61 -7.88 -0.01
C PRO A 159 38.29 -9.34 0.33
N THR A 160 37.81 -10.12 -0.64
CA THR A 160 37.54 -11.56 -0.51
C THR A 160 38.10 -12.34 -1.71
N PRO A 161 38.13 -13.68 -1.69
CA PRO A 161 38.62 -14.49 -2.82
C PRO A 161 37.86 -14.28 -4.13
N ILE A 162 36.65 -13.73 -4.07
CA ILE A 162 35.78 -13.49 -5.24
C ILE A 162 35.80 -12.03 -5.72
N GLY A 163 36.52 -11.13 -5.05
CA GLY A 163 36.60 -9.70 -5.35
C GLY A 163 36.35 -8.80 -4.15
N ARG A 164 36.22 -7.49 -4.39
CA ARG A 164 35.87 -6.50 -3.35
C ARG A 164 34.36 -6.39 -3.18
N ILE A 165 33.85 -6.73 -1.99
CA ILE A 165 32.43 -6.76 -1.67
C ILE A 165 32.02 -5.53 -0.86
N GLY A 166 31.16 -4.68 -1.42
CA GLY A 166 30.44 -3.64 -0.68
C GLY A 166 29.26 -4.22 0.08
N LEU A 167 29.15 -3.92 1.38
CA LEU A 167 28.12 -4.44 2.26
C LEU A 167 26.93 -3.48 2.35
N ALA A 168 25.72 -4.01 2.14
CA ALA A 168 24.46 -3.36 2.43
C ALA A 168 23.43 -4.42 2.90
N ILE A 169 22.24 -4.00 3.35
CA ILE A 169 21.15 -4.88 3.77
C ILE A 169 19.80 -4.31 3.30
N CYS A 170 19.04 -5.11 2.56
CA CYS A 170 17.62 -4.90 2.30
C CYS A 170 17.25 -3.48 1.86
N TYR A 171 16.62 -2.71 2.75
CA TYR A 171 16.10 -1.37 2.48
C TYR A 171 17.16 -0.38 1.94
N ASP A 172 18.44 -0.60 2.28
CA ASP A 172 19.60 0.09 1.71
C ASP A 172 19.59 0.14 0.16
N MET A 173 19.04 -0.87 -0.52
CA MET A 173 18.98 -0.93 -1.99
C MET A 173 18.20 0.25 -2.59
N ARG A 174 17.32 0.91 -1.83
CA ARG A 174 16.54 2.06 -2.33
C ARG A 174 17.38 3.32 -2.52
N PHE A 175 18.54 3.42 -1.86
CA PHE A 175 19.38 4.61 -1.82
C PHE A 175 20.58 4.41 -2.75
N PRO A 176 20.55 4.93 -4.00
CA PRO A 176 21.66 4.78 -4.95
C PRO A 176 22.97 5.34 -4.39
N GLU A 177 22.91 6.34 -3.50
CA GLU A 177 24.06 7.03 -2.92
C GLU A 177 25.02 6.08 -2.21
N LEU A 178 24.47 5.11 -1.45
CA LEU A 178 25.25 4.08 -0.77
C LEU A 178 25.99 3.18 -1.77
N ALA A 179 25.27 2.72 -2.80
CA ALA A 179 25.82 1.84 -3.84
C ALA A 179 26.91 2.53 -4.66
N LEU A 180 26.68 3.80 -5.03
CA LEU A 180 27.63 4.64 -5.72
C LEU A 180 28.88 4.91 -4.88
N SER A 181 28.72 5.20 -3.58
CA SER A 181 29.85 5.37 -2.65
C SER A 181 30.69 4.08 -2.50
N LEU A 182 30.05 2.91 -2.38
CA LEU A 182 30.75 1.62 -2.29
C LEU A 182 31.51 1.30 -3.59
N ALA A 183 30.89 1.53 -4.75
CA ALA A 183 31.54 1.33 -6.04
C ALA A 183 32.69 2.32 -6.30
N GLN A 184 32.54 3.58 -5.88
CA GLN A 184 33.62 4.57 -5.92
C GLN A 184 34.79 4.22 -4.98
N GLN A 185 34.52 3.54 -3.87
CA GLN A 185 35.54 2.92 -3.00
C GLN A 185 36.14 1.61 -3.56
N GLY A 186 35.79 1.23 -4.79
CA GLY A 186 36.36 0.09 -5.49
C GLY A 186 35.65 -1.24 -5.27
N ALA A 187 34.38 -1.24 -4.85
CA ALA A 187 33.55 -2.45 -4.89
C ALA A 187 33.49 -3.00 -6.33
N GLN A 188 33.44 -4.32 -6.43
CA GLN A 188 33.21 -5.10 -7.66
C GLN A 188 31.92 -5.92 -7.55
N ILE A 189 31.52 -6.22 -6.31
CA ILE A 189 30.27 -6.87 -5.93
C ILE A 189 29.60 -5.97 -4.88
N ILE A 190 28.28 -5.81 -4.94
CA ILE A 190 27.48 -5.16 -3.88
C ILE A 190 26.42 -6.15 -3.41
N THR A 191 26.22 -6.26 -2.10
CA THR A 191 25.31 -7.24 -1.51
C THR A 191 24.03 -6.60 -0.98
N TYR A 192 22.88 -7.24 -1.24
CA TYR A 192 21.58 -6.86 -0.66
C TYR A 192 20.85 -8.07 -0.07
N PRO A 193 21.43 -8.77 0.93
CA PRO A 193 20.69 -9.74 1.73
C PRO A 193 19.41 -9.11 2.31
N SER A 194 18.28 -9.82 2.22
CA SER A 194 16.97 -9.19 2.45
C SER A 194 15.88 -10.11 2.98
N ALA A 195 15.01 -9.55 3.84
CA ALA A 195 13.73 -10.11 4.26
C ALA A 195 12.58 -9.26 3.68
N PHE A 196 12.57 -9.14 2.35
CA PHE A 196 11.72 -8.19 1.60
C PHE A 196 10.26 -8.64 1.57
N THR A 197 9.32 -7.76 1.94
CA THR A 197 7.89 -8.11 2.01
C THR A 197 7.32 -8.51 0.64
N GLN A 198 6.49 -9.55 0.61
CA GLN A 198 5.99 -10.17 -0.63
C GLN A 198 5.42 -9.16 -1.65
N THR A 199 4.49 -8.30 -1.23
CA THR A 199 3.85 -7.28 -2.10
C THR A 199 4.83 -6.24 -2.66
N THR A 200 5.80 -5.82 -1.85
CA THR A 200 6.80 -4.82 -2.26
C THR A 200 7.89 -5.45 -3.13
N GLY A 201 8.19 -6.73 -2.91
CA GLY A 201 9.15 -7.51 -3.68
C GLY A 201 8.68 -7.71 -5.12
N MET A 202 7.44 -8.17 -5.31
CA MET A 202 6.79 -8.32 -6.63
C MET A 202 6.93 -7.10 -7.54
N ALA A 203 6.91 -5.88 -6.97
CA ALA A 203 6.96 -4.63 -7.73
C ALA A 203 8.38 -4.05 -7.89
N HIS A 204 9.28 -4.27 -6.93
CA HIS A 204 10.51 -3.48 -6.82
C HIS A 204 11.81 -4.29 -6.76
N TRP A 205 11.76 -5.59 -6.41
CA TRP A 205 12.94 -6.39 -6.09
C TRP A 205 13.91 -6.44 -7.27
N GLU A 206 13.49 -7.03 -8.38
CA GLU A 206 14.30 -7.19 -9.58
C GLU A 206 14.74 -5.84 -10.15
N SER A 207 13.79 -4.90 -10.32
CA SER A 207 14.04 -3.60 -10.94
C SER A 207 15.12 -2.79 -10.24
N ILE A 208 15.11 -2.78 -8.89
CA ILE A 208 16.12 -2.05 -8.13
C ILE A 208 17.47 -2.78 -8.13
N LEU A 209 17.50 -4.11 -7.93
CA LEU A 209 18.77 -4.86 -7.95
C LEU A 209 19.49 -4.72 -9.29
N ARG A 210 18.74 -4.78 -10.40
CA ARG A 210 19.29 -4.58 -11.75
C ARG A 210 19.76 -3.14 -11.97
N ALA A 211 19.00 -2.14 -11.53
CA ALA A 211 19.42 -0.74 -11.60
C ALA A 211 20.75 -0.49 -10.84
N ARG A 212 20.89 -1.06 -9.64
CA ARG A 212 22.13 -0.97 -8.83
C ARG A 212 23.31 -1.62 -9.54
N ALA A 213 23.13 -2.79 -10.15
CA ALA A 213 24.18 -3.48 -10.88
C ALA A 213 24.69 -2.65 -12.09
N ILE A 214 23.75 -2.12 -12.89
CA ILE A 214 24.03 -1.30 -14.07
C ILE A 214 24.73 0.01 -13.71
N GLU A 215 24.18 0.80 -12.77
CA GLU A 215 24.67 2.16 -12.50
C GLU A 215 26.02 2.17 -11.75
N THR A 216 26.34 1.10 -11.03
CA THR A 216 27.61 0.92 -10.32
C THR A 216 28.64 0.15 -11.14
N GLN A 217 28.21 -0.61 -12.14
CA GLN A 217 29.01 -1.59 -12.87
C GLN A 217 29.66 -2.59 -11.92
N CYS A 218 28.84 -3.19 -11.07
CA CYS A 218 29.18 -4.21 -10.09
C CYS A 218 28.25 -5.41 -10.29
N TYR A 219 28.71 -6.61 -9.90
CA TYR A 219 27.77 -7.68 -9.61
C TYR A 219 26.88 -7.29 -8.42
N VAL A 220 25.60 -7.66 -8.45
CA VAL A 220 24.70 -7.53 -7.31
C VAL A 220 24.30 -8.92 -6.83
N VAL A 221 24.54 -9.20 -5.54
CA VAL A 221 24.29 -10.50 -4.92
C VAL A 221 23.27 -10.33 -3.79
N ALA A 222 22.09 -10.92 -3.95
CA ALA A 222 20.96 -10.70 -3.06
C ALA A 222 20.36 -12.02 -2.57
N ALA A 223 20.85 -12.51 -1.42
CA ALA A 223 20.23 -13.62 -0.70
C ALA A 223 18.91 -13.17 -0.07
N ALA A 224 17.84 -13.98 -0.18
CA ALA A 224 16.50 -13.56 0.23
C ALA A 224 15.85 -14.54 1.23
N GLN A 225 15.09 -14.00 2.18
CA GLN A 225 14.05 -14.76 2.86
C GLN A 225 12.88 -15.00 1.90
N THR A 226 12.22 -16.14 2.01
CA THR A 226 11.05 -16.51 1.20
C THR A 226 9.92 -17.08 2.05
N GLY A 227 8.71 -17.17 1.48
CA GLY A 227 7.60 -17.89 2.08
C GLY A 227 7.06 -17.23 3.35
N LYS A 228 6.43 -18.03 4.22
CA LYS A 228 5.73 -17.56 5.42
C LYS A 228 6.54 -17.90 6.68
N HIS A 229 6.96 -16.87 7.41
CA HIS A 229 7.79 -16.99 8.63
C HIS A 229 6.94 -17.24 9.87
N ASN A 230 5.80 -16.58 9.95
CA ASN A 230 4.79 -16.72 10.99
C ASN A 230 3.43 -16.24 10.45
N VAL A 231 2.40 -16.16 11.30
CA VAL A 231 1.03 -15.75 10.88
C VAL A 231 1.01 -14.37 10.21
N LYS A 232 1.89 -13.45 10.60
CA LYS A 232 1.86 -12.02 10.22
C LYS A 232 2.91 -11.60 9.19
N ARG A 233 3.93 -12.43 8.91
CA ARG A 233 5.08 -12.05 8.07
C ARG A 233 5.38 -13.10 6.98
N SER A 234 5.36 -12.66 5.72
CA SER A 234 5.89 -13.39 4.56
C SER A 234 6.91 -12.56 3.79
N SER A 235 7.88 -13.23 3.16
CA SER A 235 8.91 -12.61 2.33
C SER A 235 8.85 -13.11 0.88
N TYR A 236 9.32 -12.27 -0.04
CA TYR A 236 9.19 -12.46 -1.48
C TYR A 236 10.07 -13.58 -2.08
N GLY A 237 11.17 -13.95 -1.43
CA GLY A 237 12.17 -14.83 -2.02
C GLY A 237 12.84 -14.19 -3.22
N HIS A 238 12.96 -14.95 -4.32
CA HIS A 238 13.66 -14.56 -5.54
C HIS A 238 15.12 -14.14 -5.30
N ALA A 239 15.82 -14.86 -4.41
CA ALA A 239 17.25 -14.67 -4.18
C ALA A 239 18.02 -14.81 -5.50
N MET A 240 18.90 -13.86 -5.82
CA MET A 240 19.47 -13.75 -7.18
C MET A 240 20.88 -13.15 -7.24
N VAL A 241 21.51 -13.33 -8.41
CA VAL A 241 22.74 -12.66 -8.81
C VAL A 241 22.52 -11.93 -10.13
N VAL A 242 22.86 -10.65 -10.16
CA VAL A 242 22.84 -9.80 -11.35
C VAL A 242 24.27 -9.43 -11.74
N ASP A 243 24.57 -9.45 -13.04
CA ASP A 243 25.87 -9.08 -13.58
C ASP A 243 26.05 -7.54 -13.71
N PRO A 244 27.28 -7.03 -13.95
CA PRO A 244 27.56 -5.60 -14.15
C PRO A 244 26.83 -4.92 -15.32
N TRP A 245 26.15 -5.68 -16.18
CA TRP A 245 25.35 -5.19 -17.31
C TRP A 245 23.84 -5.24 -17.04
N GLY A 246 23.43 -5.74 -15.86
CA GLY A 246 22.03 -5.84 -15.45
C GLY A 246 21.31 -7.11 -15.90
N ALA A 247 22.02 -8.16 -16.33
CA ALA A 247 21.45 -9.48 -16.61
C ALA A 247 21.38 -10.31 -15.32
N ILE A 248 20.23 -10.94 -15.06
CA ILE A 248 20.09 -11.91 -13.96
C ILE A 248 20.74 -13.22 -14.42
N ILE A 249 21.86 -13.59 -13.80
CA ILE A 249 22.64 -14.77 -14.20
C ILE A 249 22.38 -15.98 -13.32
N ALA A 250 21.75 -15.79 -12.15
CA ALA A 250 21.26 -16.86 -11.30
C ALA A 250 20.08 -16.37 -10.45
N GLN A 251 19.11 -17.25 -10.21
CA GLN A 251 18.00 -16.99 -9.30
C GLN A 251 17.55 -18.32 -8.66
N CYS A 252 17.16 -18.28 -7.39
CA CYS A 252 16.51 -19.40 -6.71
C CYS A 252 15.07 -19.61 -7.23
N SER A 253 14.69 -20.88 -7.41
CA SER A 253 13.27 -21.27 -7.46
C SER A 253 12.55 -20.90 -6.16
N GLU A 254 11.22 -20.95 -6.16
CA GLU A 254 10.43 -20.71 -4.94
C GLU A 254 10.69 -21.78 -3.87
N GLY A 255 10.70 -21.37 -2.58
CA GLY A 255 10.98 -22.23 -1.44
C GLY A 255 12.45 -22.21 -0.97
N VAL A 256 12.80 -23.05 0.01
CA VAL A 256 14.14 -23.09 0.60
C VAL A 256 15.12 -23.75 -0.37
N GLY A 257 16.26 -23.11 -0.62
CA GLY A 257 17.23 -23.58 -1.61
C GLY A 257 18.44 -22.67 -1.80
N LEU A 258 19.18 -22.90 -2.88
CA LEU A 258 20.28 -22.05 -3.31
C LEU A 258 20.39 -22.05 -4.84
N CYS A 259 20.94 -20.98 -5.40
CA CYS A 259 21.39 -20.91 -6.78
C CYS A 259 22.90 -20.64 -6.83
N LEU A 260 23.53 -21.00 -7.95
CA LEU A 260 24.96 -20.80 -8.18
C LEU A 260 25.18 -19.76 -9.28
N ALA A 261 26.20 -18.92 -9.11
CA ALA A 261 26.63 -17.96 -10.11
C ALA A 261 28.15 -17.92 -10.21
N GLU A 262 28.67 -17.62 -11.39
CA GLU A 262 30.10 -17.39 -11.61
C GLU A 262 30.37 -15.88 -11.68
N ILE A 263 31.21 -15.40 -10.76
CA ILE A 263 31.67 -14.01 -10.72
C ILE A 263 32.95 -13.90 -11.56
N ASP A 264 32.91 -13.06 -12.60
CA ASP A 264 34.04 -12.82 -13.50
C ASP A 264 34.55 -11.37 -13.33
N LEU A 265 35.69 -11.22 -12.66
CA LEU A 265 36.27 -9.89 -12.41
C LEU A 265 36.90 -9.27 -13.66
N VAL A 266 37.22 -10.06 -14.67
CA VAL A 266 37.68 -9.56 -15.98
C VAL A 266 36.49 -8.93 -16.71
N TYR A 267 35.31 -9.51 -16.60
CA TYR A 267 34.08 -8.92 -17.14
C TYR A 267 33.70 -7.60 -16.45
N VAL A 268 33.85 -7.47 -15.13
CA VAL A 268 33.71 -6.18 -14.42
C VAL A 268 34.64 -5.11 -15.00
N ALA A 269 35.92 -5.47 -15.21
CA ALA A 269 36.90 -4.56 -15.80
C ALA A 269 36.57 -4.19 -17.26
N LYS A 270 36.12 -5.16 -18.05
CA LYS A 270 35.67 -4.98 -19.44
C LYS A 270 34.51 -3.98 -19.52
N VAL A 271 33.44 -4.21 -18.75
CA VAL A 271 32.25 -3.33 -18.72
C VAL A 271 32.61 -1.89 -18.33
N ARG A 272 33.48 -1.72 -17.33
CA ARG A 272 33.97 -0.39 -16.90
C ARG A 272 34.85 0.31 -17.92
N ASN A 273 35.53 -0.44 -18.78
CA ASN A 273 36.38 0.09 -19.85
C ASN A 273 35.59 0.43 -21.12
N GLU A 274 34.67 -0.46 -21.54
CA GLU A 274 33.82 -0.27 -22.73
C GLU A 274 32.72 0.79 -22.50
N MET A 275 32.27 0.96 -21.25
CA MET A 275 31.29 1.96 -20.85
C MET A 275 31.81 2.75 -19.64
N PRO A 276 32.70 3.74 -19.80
CA PRO A 276 33.39 4.41 -18.70
C PRO A 276 32.53 5.47 -17.97
N VAL A 277 31.33 5.10 -17.51
CA VAL A 277 30.36 6.02 -16.87
C VAL A 277 30.95 6.80 -15.69
N TRP A 278 31.89 6.19 -14.96
CA TRP A 278 32.61 6.80 -13.84
C TRP A 278 33.48 7.99 -14.24
N GLN A 279 34.00 8.01 -15.48
CA GLN A 279 34.75 9.14 -16.04
C GLN A 279 33.83 10.23 -16.57
N HIS A 280 32.61 9.87 -16.97
CA HIS A 280 31.58 10.80 -17.47
C HIS A 280 30.80 11.52 -16.35
N ARG A 281 31.05 11.19 -15.07
CA ARG A 281 30.38 11.83 -13.94
C ARG A 281 30.79 13.30 -13.82
N ARG A 282 29.79 14.19 -13.86
CA ARG A 282 29.93 15.64 -13.72
C ARG A 282 30.10 16.05 -12.26
N THR A 283 31.21 15.66 -11.66
CA THR A 283 31.54 15.97 -10.26
C THR A 283 31.80 17.47 -10.04
N ASP A 284 31.91 18.24 -11.11
CA ASP A 284 31.88 19.71 -11.13
C ASP A 284 30.47 20.29 -10.89
N LEU A 285 29.41 19.55 -11.23
CA LEU A 285 28.01 19.99 -11.06
C LEU A 285 27.38 19.47 -9.76
N TYR A 286 27.73 18.25 -9.32
CA TYR A 286 27.08 17.57 -8.19
C TYR A 286 28.06 16.94 -7.18
N GLY A 287 29.34 17.27 -7.24
CA GLY A 287 30.36 16.73 -6.33
C GLY A 287 30.61 15.22 -6.51
N ARG A 288 31.27 14.61 -5.52
CA ARG A 288 31.50 13.15 -5.46
C ARG A 288 30.66 12.53 -4.35
N VAL A 289 29.89 11.49 -4.67
CA VAL A 289 29.12 10.71 -3.70
C VAL A 289 30.09 9.83 -2.91
N THR A 290 30.57 10.35 -1.79
CA THR A 290 31.65 9.75 -0.99
C THR A 290 31.17 9.58 0.45
N ALA A 291 31.54 8.48 1.10
CA ALA A 291 31.20 8.26 2.51
C ALA A 291 31.86 9.33 3.41
N LEU A 292 31.03 10.22 3.98
CA LEU A 292 31.46 11.24 4.93
C LEU A 292 31.79 10.64 6.30
N HIS A 293 31.12 9.53 6.66
CA HIS A 293 31.34 8.74 7.87
C HIS A 293 31.53 7.27 7.49
N SER A 294 32.79 6.89 7.30
CA SER A 294 33.28 5.51 7.23
C SER A 294 34.28 5.30 8.39
N ASP A 295 34.67 4.06 8.66
CA ASP A 295 35.80 3.78 9.59
C ASP A 295 37.10 4.46 9.15
N SER A 296 37.16 4.94 7.91
CA SER A 296 38.27 5.69 7.35
C SER A 296 38.14 7.21 7.44
N SER A 297 37.05 7.82 7.95
CA SER A 297 36.84 9.29 7.86
C SER A 297 36.74 10.07 9.18
N ILE A 298 36.52 9.42 10.33
CA ILE A 298 36.96 9.96 11.63
C ILE A 298 38.17 9.11 12.04
N ILE A 299 39.30 9.45 11.44
CA ILE A 299 40.58 8.81 11.72
C ILE A 299 41.06 9.37 13.06
N SER A 300 41.49 8.54 14.00
CA SER A 300 42.06 9.08 15.23
C SER A 300 43.29 9.92 14.86
N PRO A 301 43.40 11.17 15.36
CA PRO A 301 44.62 11.95 15.21
C PRO A 301 45.88 11.21 15.69
N GLU A 302 45.71 10.22 16.56
CA GLU A 302 46.76 9.42 17.20
C GLU A 302 47.16 8.16 16.41
N GLU A 303 46.55 7.87 15.26
CA GLU A 303 46.95 6.75 14.37
C GLU A 303 48.29 6.95 13.65
N GLN A 304 48.83 8.18 13.65
CA GLN A 304 50.16 8.51 13.14
C GLN A 304 50.84 9.42 14.14
N ASP A 305 52.13 9.24 14.42
CA ASP A 305 52.85 10.06 15.40
C ASP A 305 52.92 11.55 15.01
N SER A 306 52.97 11.82 13.71
CA SER A 306 53.06 13.18 13.17
C SER A 306 52.54 13.32 11.72
N TYR A 307 52.31 14.56 11.31
CA TYR A 307 51.76 14.97 10.02
C TYR A 307 52.61 16.07 9.38
N GLN A 308 52.75 16.06 8.05
CA GLN A 308 53.53 17.05 7.31
C GLN A 308 52.68 18.29 6.96
N PHE A 309 53.12 19.48 7.38
CA PHE A 309 52.54 20.77 7.02
C PHE A 309 53.57 21.62 6.26
N GLY A 310 53.62 21.46 4.94
CA GLY A 310 54.61 22.15 4.10
C GLY A 310 56.02 21.67 4.42
N HIS A 311 56.84 22.52 5.06
CA HIS A 311 58.17 22.17 5.57
C HIS A 311 58.21 21.89 7.08
N VAL A 312 57.07 21.94 7.77
CA VAL A 312 56.94 21.78 9.23
C VAL A 312 56.30 20.41 9.55
N ILE A 313 56.66 19.83 10.70
CA ILE A 313 56.08 18.58 11.22
C ILE A 313 55.17 18.91 12.41
N ILE A 314 53.93 18.40 12.39
CA ILE A 314 52.91 18.59 13.44
C ILE A 314 52.72 17.27 14.19
N LYS A 315 52.78 17.28 15.53
CA LYS A 315 52.58 16.09 16.37
C LYS A 315 51.09 15.73 16.48
N SER A 316 50.75 14.45 16.58
CA SER A 316 49.37 13.98 16.79
C SER A 316 48.65 14.58 17.99
N SER A 317 49.38 14.85 19.08
CA SER A 317 48.88 15.54 20.27
C SER A 317 48.34 16.95 19.97
N GLN A 318 48.88 17.62 18.95
CA GLN A 318 48.48 18.97 18.53
C GLN A 318 47.25 18.96 17.61
N VAL A 319 46.89 17.80 17.05
CA VAL A 319 45.75 17.61 16.14
C VAL A 319 44.50 17.25 16.94
N PHE A 320 43.41 18.00 16.74
CA PHE A 320 42.13 17.81 17.45
C PHE A 320 40.98 17.32 16.56
N TYR A 321 41.12 17.36 15.23
CA TYR A 321 40.16 16.79 14.29
C TYR A 321 40.85 16.43 12.97
N ARG A 322 40.41 15.34 12.32
CA ARG A 322 41.04 14.77 11.12
C ARG A 322 40.00 14.07 10.25
N THR A 323 40.13 14.21 8.92
CA THR A 323 39.41 13.42 7.91
C THR A 323 40.42 12.65 7.03
N LEU A 324 39.96 12.06 5.92
CA LEU A 324 40.85 11.52 4.88
C LEU A 324 41.66 12.58 4.14
N LEU A 325 41.15 13.82 4.07
CA LEU A 325 41.67 14.87 3.18
C LEU A 325 42.08 16.15 3.91
N SER A 326 41.66 16.37 5.16
CA SER A 326 41.91 17.58 5.95
C SER A 326 42.33 17.32 7.40
N LEU A 327 43.06 18.28 7.98
CA LEU A 327 43.64 18.19 9.32
C LEU A 327 43.41 19.49 10.10
N ALA A 328 42.89 19.40 11.33
CA ALA A 328 42.79 20.55 12.23
C ALA A 328 43.69 20.37 13.46
N PHE A 329 44.63 21.30 13.61
CA PHE A 329 45.58 21.34 14.72
C PHE A 329 45.68 22.73 15.34
N VAL A 330 46.14 22.79 16.59
CA VAL A 330 46.38 24.05 17.30
C VAL A 330 47.65 24.74 16.79
N ASN A 331 47.63 26.07 16.65
CA ASN A 331 48.74 26.86 16.13
C ASN A 331 49.73 27.24 17.25
N ILE A 332 51.04 27.04 17.00
CA ILE A 332 52.17 27.35 17.90
C ILE A 332 52.30 28.85 18.27
N LYS A 333 51.84 29.75 17.38
CA LYS A 333 51.67 31.19 17.59
C LYS A 333 50.21 31.56 17.28
N PRO A 334 49.26 31.36 18.20
CA PRO A 334 47.85 31.28 17.85
C PRO A 334 47.24 32.60 17.37
N VAL A 335 46.77 32.59 16.12
CA VAL A 335 45.62 33.39 15.64
C VAL A 335 44.44 32.46 15.21
N LEU A 336 44.75 31.19 14.86
CA LEU A 336 43.89 29.96 14.77
C LEU A 336 43.29 29.56 13.39
N PRO A 337 43.07 28.23 13.11
CA PRO A 337 43.64 27.43 11.97
C PRO A 337 42.59 26.83 10.97
N GLY A 338 42.83 25.90 10.02
CA GLY A 338 44.03 25.16 9.60
C GLY A 338 43.94 24.53 8.16
N PRO A 339 44.86 23.60 7.80
CA PRO A 339 45.10 23.12 6.40
C PRO A 339 44.45 21.79 5.92
N PRO A 340 44.47 21.51 4.60
CA PRO A 340 44.27 20.17 4.05
C PRO A 340 45.49 19.26 4.30
N ILE A 341 45.38 17.97 3.95
CA ILE A 341 46.45 16.96 4.14
C ILE A 341 47.41 16.89 2.95
N ARG A 342 46.92 17.02 1.71
CA ARG A 342 47.79 16.96 0.52
C ARG A 342 48.51 18.30 0.34
N PRO A 343 49.86 18.35 0.36
CA PRO A 343 50.61 19.59 0.16
C PRO A 343 50.36 20.16 -1.24
N VAL A 344 49.61 21.26 -1.28
CA VAL A 344 49.41 22.14 -2.43
C VAL A 344 49.74 23.57 -2.03
N GLU A 345 50.33 24.37 -2.92
CA GLU A 345 50.64 25.77 -2.60
C GLU A 345 49.39 26.65 -2.73
N ARG A 346 48.52 26.43 -3.73
CA ARG A 346 47.38 27.31 -4.02
C ARG A 346 46.02 26.67 -3.78
N LEU A 347 45.04 27.48 -3.39
CA LEU A 347 43.64 27.06 -3.18
C LEU A 347 43.01 26.52 -4.49
N SER A 348 43.44 27.04 -5.64
CA SER A 348 43.06 26.57 -6.99
C SER A 348 43.49 25.14 -7.30
N ASP A 349 44.47 24.61 -6.58
CA ASP A 349 45.09 23.31 -6.86
C ASP A 349 44.39 22.15 -6.10
N LEU A 350 43.35 22.50 -5.32
CA LEU A 350 42.45 21.55 -4.67
C LEU A 350 41.38 21.04 -5.64
N SER A 351 41.12 19.74 -5.60
CA SER A 351 39.97 19.15 -6.29
C SER A 351 38.64 19.54 -5.60
N PRO A 352 37.48 19.48 -6.29
CA PRO A 352 36.18 19.78 -5.68
C PRO A 352 35.85 18.96 -4.42
N ALA A 353 36.41 17.74 -4.31
CA ALA A 353 36.27 16.91 -3.12
C ALA A 353 37.11 17.43 -1.94
N GLU A 354 38.34 17.88 -2.20
CA GLU A 354 39.20 18.50 -1.19
C GLU A 354 38.68 19.88 -0.76
N VAL A 355 38.13 20.68 -1.69
CA VAL A 355 37.45 21.94 -1.34
C VAL A 355 36.24 21.67 -0.44
N THR A 356 35.42 20.67 -0.80
CA THR A 356 34.24 20.28 0.01
C THR A 356 34.66 19.82 1.40
N ASP A 357 35.59 18.87 1.50
CA ASP A 357 36.07 18.32 2.77
C ASP A 357 36.78 19.38 3.64
N LEU A 358 37.59 20.26 3.03
CA LEU A 358 38.27 21.36 3.73
C LEU A 358 37.26 22.35 4.32
N PHE A 359 36.26 22.79 3.56
CA PHE A 359 35.28 23.76 4.08
C PHE A 359 34.23 23.13 5.01
N MET A 360 33.92 21.83 4.87
CA MET A 360 33.17 21.08 5.89
C MET A 360 33.98 20.93 7.19
N THR A 361 35.28 20.64 7.07
CA THR A 361 36.22 20.63 8.20
C THR A 361 36.29 21.99 8.88
N VAL A 362 36.40 23.08 8.12
CA VAL A 362 36.33 24.46 8.65
C VAL A 362 35.01 24.71 9.37
N GLN A 363 33.86 24.31 8.82
CA GLN A 363 32.56 24.48 9.47
C GLN A 363 32.51 23.75 10.83
N GLN A 364 33.00 22.50 10.88
CA GLN A 364 33.08 21.72 12.12
C GLN A 364 34.05 22.35 13.13
N VAL A 365 35.20 22.83 12.67
CA VAL A 365 36.21 23.53 13.50
C VAL A 365 35.64 24.83 14.05
N VAL A 366 34.99 25.67 13.24
CA VAL A 366 34.30 26.90 13.68
C VAL A 366 33.31 26.59 14.80
N ASN A 367 32.44 25.61 14.61
CA ASN A 367 31.45 25.22 15.62
C ASN A 367 32.11 24.72 16.92
N THR A 368 33.25 24.01 16.82
CA THR A 368 34.02 23.51 17.97
C THR A 368 34.71 24.66 18.71
N VAL A 369 35.40 25.53 17.97
CA VAL A 369 36.20 26.64 18.49
C VAL A 369 35.32 27.70 19.12
N LYS A 370 34.20 28.10 18.49
CA LYS A 370 33.23 29.05 19.07
C LYS A 370 32.69 28.59 20.41
N LYS A 371 32.37 27.29 20.55
CA LYS A 371 31.94 26.69 21.82
C LYS A 371 33.07 26.58 22.85
N CYS A 372 34.29 26.34 22.41
CA CYS A 372 35.46 26.23 23.29
C CYS A 372 35.85 27.56 23.93
N PHE A 373 35.75 28.65 23.17
CA PHE A 373 36.13 30.00 23.61
C PHE A 373 34.94 30.88 24.03
N ASP A 374 33.71 30.35 23.98
CA ASP A 374 32.45 31.05 24.28
C ASP A 374 32.30 32.38 23.51
N VAL A 375 32.38 32.30 22.18
CA VAL A 375 32.32 33.48 21.29
C VAL A 375 31.21 33.40 20.23
N PRO A 376 30.54 34.53 19.92
CA PRO A 376 29.44 34.56 18.95
C PRO A 376 29.92 34.52 17.50
N SER A 377 31.20 34.82 17.24
CA SER A 377 31.72 35.11 15.89
C SER A 377 33.09 34.47 15.62
N SER A 378 33.47 34.39 14.35
CA SER A 378 34.80 33.97 13.92
C SER A 378 35.18 34.65 12.59
N THR A 379 36.46 34.96 12.40
CA THR A 379 37.02 35.37 11.10
C THR A 379 37.57 34.13 10.40
N ILE A 380 37.26 33.97 9.12
CA ILE A 380 37.84 32.94 8.24
C ILE A 380 38.74 33.63 7.24
N ALA A 381 40.02 33.29 7.20
CA ALA A 381 40.97 33.83 6.24
C ALA A 381 41.76 32.71 5.56
N VAL A 382 42.17 32.93 4.30
CA VAL A 382 43.07 32.04 3.55
C VAL A 382 44.13 32.93 2.91
N GLN A 383 45.39 32.68 3.23
CA GLN A 383 46.52 33.39 2.64
C GLN A 383 47.01 32.57 1.44
N ASP A 384 46.49 32.89 0.25
CA ASP A 384 46.75 32.15 -0.98
C ASP A 384 47.83 32.82 -1.85
N GLY A 385 49.08 32.37 -1.69
CA GLY A 385 50.27 32.92 -2.37
C GLY A 385 51.02 34.00 -1.57
N VAL A 386 52.26 34.28 -2.00
CA VAL A 386 53.20 35.17 -1.29
C VAL A 386 52.64 36.59 -1.11
N GLY A 387 51.98 37.14 -2.12
CA GLY A 387 51.35 38.46 -2.07
C GLY A 387 50.14 38.56 -1.13
N ALA A 388 49.56 37.43 -0.71
CA ALA A 388 48.54 37.35 0.33
C ALA A 388 49.13 37.05 1.73
N GLY A 389 50.47 37.04 1.86
CA GLY A 389 51.17 36.82 3.11
C GLY A 389 51.41 35.36 3.50
N GLN A 390 51.16 34.40 2.61
CA GLN A 390 51.32 32.96 2.89
C GLN A 390 52.75 32.62 3.37
N THR A 391 52.86 32.13 4.61
CA THR A 391 54.16 31.84 5.27
C THR A 391 54.63 30.40 5.03
N VAL A 392 53.70 29.44 5.04
CA VAL A 392 53.97 28.03 4.75
C VAL A 392 53.47 27.67 3.34
N LYS A 393 54.31 27.02 2.54
CA LYS A 393 54.01 26.44 1.21
C LYS A 393 53.08 25.23 1.29
N HIS A 394 51.91 25.45 1.87
CA HIS A 394 50.78 24.54 1.96
C HIS A 394 49.56 25.44 2.17
N VAL A 395 48.48 25.26 1.39
CA VAL A 395 47.18 25.90 1.67
C VAL A 395 46.84 25.72 3.14
N HIS A 396 46.39 26.79 3.80
CA HIS A 396 45.84 26.73 5.14
C HIS A 396 44.76 27.79 5.32
N VAL A 397 43.73 27.42 6.06
CA VAL A 397 42.70 28.33 6.52
C VAL A 397 43.10 28.85 7.91
N HIS A 398 42.60 30.01 8.27
CA HIS A 398 42.67 30.56 9.63
C HIS A 398 41.23 30.79 10.14
N VAL A 399 40.78 29.97 11.09
CA VAL A 399 39.55 30.11 11.88
C VAL A 399 39.87 30.82 13.20
N VAL A 400 39.74 32.15 13.19
CA VAL A 400 40.01 33.01 14.35
C VAL A 400 38.72 33.19 15.16
N PRO A 401 38.61 32.76 16.43
CA PRO A 401 37.48 33.12 17.29
C PRO A 401 37.47 34.63 17.57
N ARG A 402 36.31 35.30 17.45
CA ARG A 402 36.19 36.77 17.58
C ARG A 402 35.18 37.19 18.65
N LYS A 403 35.51 38.22 19.42
CA LYS A 403 34.62 38.88 20.40
C LYS A 403 34.65 40.40 20.20
N GLN A 404 33.61 41.11 20.66
CA GLN A 404 33.57 42.57 20.56
C GLN A 404 34.75 43.19 21.35
N GLY A 405 35.52 44.07 20.69
CA GLY A 405 36.68 44.73 21.29
C GLY A 405 37.91 43.85 21.48
N ASP A 406 38.08 42.77 20.70
CA ASP A 406 39.32 41.98 20.68
C ASP A 406 40.49 42.66 19.95
N LEU A 407 40.19 43.59 19.05
CA LEU A 407 41.13 44.47 18.34
C LEU A 407 40.59 45.91 18.32
N ALA A 408 41.44 46.89 18.02
CA ALA A 408 41.05 48.31 18.01
C ALA A 408 40.10 48.61 16.84
N ASN A 409 40.43 48.13 15.63
CA ASN A 409 39.51 48.02 14.49
C ASN A 409 39.35 46.56 14.09
N ASN A 410 38.25 46.23 13.41
CA ASN A 410 38.00 44.85 13.00
C ASN A 410 39.05 44.32 12.01
N ASP A 411 39.51 45.18 11.10
CA ASP A 411 40.35 44.81 9.96
C ASP A 411 41.84 44.75 10.34
N ASP A 412 42.23 45.25 11.52
CA ASP A 412 43.56 45.05 12.12
C ASP A 412 43.92 43.54 12.20
N ILE A 413 42.93 42.64 12.14
CA ILE A 413 43.13 41.19 12.11
C ILE A 413 43.99 40.74 10.92
N TYR A 414 43.91 41.44 9.78
CA TYR A 414 44.69 41.10 8.60
C TYR A 414 46.17 41.46 8.79
N ASP A 415 46.46 42.62 9.39
CA ASP A 415 47.83 43.00 9.80
C ASP A 415 48.40 42.02 10.85
N HIS A 416 47.55 41.57 11.78
CA HIS A 416 47.94 40.56 12.78
C HIS A 416 48.24 39.21 12.14
N LEU A 417 47.40 38.74 11.19
CA LEU A 417 47.61 37.51 10.43
C LEU A 417 48.81 37.60 9.47
N GLU A 418 49.08 38.77 8.89
CA GLU A 418 50.26 38.96 8.05
C GLU A 418 51.55 38.85 8.88
N ASN A 419 51.57 39.42 10.08
CA ASN A 419 52.79 39.56 10.87
C ASN A 419 53.03 38.44 11.91
N HIS A 420 52.04 37.57 12.21
CA HIS A 420 52.17 36.60 13.32
C HIS A 420 53.32 35.60 13.17
N ASP A 421 53.65 35.21 11.95
CA ASP A 421 54.68 34.22 11.64
C ASP A 421 56.02 34.82 11.18
N LYS A 422 56.02 36.05 10.67
CA LYS A 422 57.14 36.62 9.90
C LYS A 422 58.28 37.21 10.74
N TRP A 423 58.04 37.52 12.03
CA TRP A 423 59.02 38.18 12.90
C TRP A 423 59.32 37.36 14.17
N TRP A 424 60.60 37.25 14.51
CA TRP A 424 61.09 36.58 15.72
C TRP A 424 61.21 37.56 16.90
N SER A 425 60.15 38.35 17.13
CA SER A 425 60.12 39.36 18.20
C SER A 425 60.05 38.71 19.58
N GLU A 426 60.91 39.15 20.50
CA GLU A 426 61.02 38.67 21.90
C GLU A 426 59.75 38.86 22.75
N THR A 427 58.73 39.55 22.21
CA THR A 427 57.51 39.98 22.91
C THR A 427 56.27 39.09 22.73
N ARG A 428 56.34 37.99 21.96
CA ARG A 428 55.23 37.01 21.85
C ARG A 428 55.61 35.64 22.41
N THR A 429 54.84 35.17 23.38
CA THR A 429 54.97 33.84 23.98
C THR A 429 54.62 32.73 23.00
N VAL A 430 55.61 31.87 22.70
CA VAL A 430 55.41 30.60 21.99
C VAL A 430 54.68 29.63 22.93
N GLN A 431 53.62 28.96 22.46
CA GLN A 431 52.95 27.95 23.26
C GLN A 431 53.86 26.74 23.51
N SER A 432 53.86 26.18 24.73
CA SER A 432 54.57 24.92 24.98
C SER A 432 53.82 23.74 24.34
N GLU A 433 54.53 22.66 23.99
CA GLU A 433 53.90 21.46 23.43
C GLU A 433 52.81 20.88 24.36
N LYS A 434 52.96 21.04 25.68
CA LYS A 434 52.01 20.58 26.70
C LYS A 434 50.71 21.39 26.69
N ASP A 435 50.81 22.70 26.49
CA ASP A 435 49.65 23.59 26.41
C ASP A 435 48.88 23.33 25.11
N MET A 436 49.60 23.17 24.00
CA MET A 436 49.04 22.78 22.70
C MET A 436 48.28 21.45 22.80
N ALA A 437 48.87 20.43 23.43
CA ALA A 437 48.23 19.13 23.62
C ALA A 437 46.95 19.22 24.49
N THR A 438 46.99 20.04 25.55
CA THR A 438 45.84 20.24 26.45
C THR A 438 44.71 21.01 25.76
N GLN A 439 45.03 22.03 24.96
CA GLN A 439 44.07 22.76 24.13
C GLN A 439 43.42 21.85 23.07
N SER A 440 44.22 21.00 22.42
CA SER A 440 43.75 19.98 21.49
C SER A 440 42.76 19.01 22.16
N GLN A 441 43.10 18.48 23.34
CA GLN A 441 42.24 17.57 24.10
C GLN A 441 40.90 18.21 24.50
N ARG A 442 40.90 19.49 24.93
CA ARG A 442 39.67 20.24 25.23
C ARG A 442 38.77 20.41 24.00
N LEU A 443 39.35 20.68 22.84
CA LEU A 443 38.62 20.80 21.57
C LEU A 443 37.98 19.46 21.15
N ARG A 444 38.69 18.33 21.30
CA ARG A 444 38.16 16.98 21.04
C ARG A 444 36.91 16.68 21.87
N LEU A 445 36.90 17.02 23.16
CA LEU A 445 35.75 16.76 24.06
C LEU A 445 34.47 17.48 23.61
N LEU A 446 34.57 18.73 23.17
CA LEU A 446 33.42 19.57 22.83
C LEU A 446 32.69 19.17 21.53
N GLN A 447 33.32 18.39 20.65
CA GLN A 447 32.70 17.92 19.42
C GLN A 447 31.53 16.94 19.67
N SER A 448 31.52 16.27 20.83
CA SER A 448 30.47 15.32 21.23
C SER A 448 29.11 15.95 21.53
N HIS A 449 29.06 17.20 22.02
CA HIS A 449 27.88 17.83 22.63
C HIS A 449 27.07 18.75 21.66
N SER A 450 27.21 18.63 20.34
CA SER A 450 26.70 19.64 19.38
C SER A 450 25.44 19.28 18.59
N LYS A 451 25.03 18.01 18.55
CA LYS A 451 24.08 17.50 17.53
C LYS A 451 22.61 17.88 17.76
N GLU A 452 22.17 18.10 18.99
CA GLU A 452 20.74 18.19 19.33
C GLU A 452 20.05 19.48 18.80
N MET A 453 20.76 20.61 18.76
CA MET A 453 20.15 21.93 18.49
C MET A 453 19.89 22.20 17.01
N ILE A 454 20.66 21.60 16.10
CA ILE A 454 20.54 21.81 14.63
C ILE A 454 19.36 21.01 14.06
N LEU A 455 19.01 19.89 14.72
CA LEU A 455 17.91 19.01 14.32
C LEU A 455 16.56 19.75 14.33
N THR A 456 16.33 20.58 15.34
CA THR A 456 15.07 21.32 15.56
C THR A 456 14.78 22.34 14.45
N TYR A 457 15.76 23.19 14.10
CA TYR A 457 15.55 24.22 13.06
C TYR A 457 15.35 23.62 11.67
N THR A 458 16.07 22.52 11.37
CA THR A 458 15.95 21.83 10.08
C THR A 458 14.56 21.21 9.91
N ALA A 459 13.98 20.64 10.98
CA ALA A 459 12.63 20.12 10.97
C ALA A 459 11.57 21.21 10.66
N CYS A 460 11.71 22.42 11.23
CA CYS A 460 10.80 23.53 10.96
C CYS A 460 10.82 24.00 9.49
N ALA A 461 12.01 24.08 8.87
CA ALA A 461 12.15 24.49 7.47
C ALA A 461 11.54 23.45 6.49
N ILE A 462 11.76 22.16 6.77
CA ILE A 462 11.17 21.05 6.00
C ILE A 462 9.64 21.09 6.08
N LEU A 463 9.08 21.31 7.28
CA LEU A 463 7.64 21.45 7.49
C LEU A 463 7.04 22.58 6.64
N ALA A 464 7.69 23.75 6.61
CA ALA A 464 7.24 24.90 5.84
C ALA A 464 7.22 24.64 4.31
N TYR A 465 8.25 23.98 3.77
CA TYR A 465 8.28 23.61 2.35
C TYR A 465 7.14 22.65 1.96
N PHE A 466 6.87 21.63 2.79
CA PHE A 466 5.76 20.73 2.56
C PHE A 466 4.40 21.44 2.65
N LEU A 467 4.24 22.40 3.57
CA LEU A 467 3.02 23.21 3.68
C LEU A 467 2.76 24.03 2.41
N ILE A 468 3.79 24.71 1.88
CA ILE A 468 3.68 25.52 0.65
C ILE A 468 3.34 24.64 -0.55
N LYS A 469 4.02 23.49 -0.72
CA LYS A 469 3.76 22.54 -1.80
C LYS A 469 2.35 21.95 -1.71
N TYR A 470 1.87 21.66 -0.50
CA TYR A 470 0.49 21.24 -0.25
C TYR A 470 -0.51 22.32 -0.69
N MET A 471 -0.31 23.59 -0.31
CA MET A 471 -1.20 24.70 -0.70
C MET A 471 -1.27 24.90 -2.22
N ILE A 472 -0.13 24.84 -2.93
CA ILE A 472 -0.10 24.95 -4.41
C ILE A 472 -0.90 23.81 -5.05
N ASN A 473 -0.66 22.56 -4.62
CA ASN A 473 -1.38 21.40 -5.12
C ASN A 473 -2.87 21.45 -4.78
N PHE A 474 -3.24 21.93 -3.59
CA PHE A 474 -4.62 22.14 -3.16
C PHE A 474 -5.36 23.08 -4.12
N PHE A 475 -4.80 24.27 -4.39
CA PHE A 475 -5.43 25.24 -5.30
C PHE A 475 -5.49 24.74 -6.75
N ALA A 476 -4.43 24.10 -7.25
CA ALA A 476 -4.42 23.50 -8.59
C ALA A 476 -5.49 22.41 -8.73
N TYR A 477 -5.60 21.53 -7.74
CA TYR A 477 -6.62 20.48 -7.69
C TYR A 477 -8.03 21.09 -7.64
N ARG A 478 -8.30 22.04 -6.75
CA ARG A 478 -9.63 22.70 -6.68
C ARG A 478 -10.00 23.43 -7.98
N ARG A 479 -9.03 24.05 -8.66
CA ARG A 479 -9.25 24.75 -9.95
C ARG A 479 -9.75 23.82 -11.06
N ALA A 480 -9.33 22.54 -11.06
CA ALA A 480 -9.79 21.56 -12.05
C ALA A 480 -11.30 21.28 -11.94
N TYR A 481 -11.85 21.25 -10.71
CA TYR A 481 -13.26 20.98 -10.46
C TYR A 481 -14.13 22.24 -10.36
N PHE A 482 -13.54 23.44 -10.30
CA PHE A 482 -14.27 24.70 -10.06
C PHE A 482 -15.37 25.02 -11.09
N LYS A 483 -15.26 24.49 -12.31
CA LYS A 483 -16.29 24.65 -13.36
C LYS A 483 -17.48 23.71 -13.22
N LEU A 484 -17.39 22.66 -12.38
CA LEU A 484 -18.45 21.66 -12.28
C LEU A 484 -19.61 22.17 -11.40
N PRO A 485 -20.88 21.88 -11.74
CA PRO A 485 -22.02 22.37 -10.99
C PRO A 485 -21.97 21.90 -9.53
N THR A 486 -21.83 22.83 -8.60
CA THR A 486 -21.66 22.56 -7.16
C THR A 486 -22.70 23.38 -6.38
N PRO A 487 -23.36 22.85 -5.34
CA PRO A 487 -24.26 23.65 -4.51
C PRO A 487 -23.48 24.75 -3.74
N PRO A 488 -24.07 25.94 -3.54
CA PRO A 488 -23.45 27.02 -2.80
C PRO A 488 -23.35 26.68 -1.30
N GLY A 489 -22.37 27.27 -0.59
CA GLY A 489 -22.18 27.04 0.85
C GLY A 489 -21.06 26.05 1.20
N TYR A 490 -19.93 26.09 0.51
CA TYR A 490 -18.79 25.20 0.80
C TYR A 490 -18.12 25.49 2.16
N SER A 491 -17.92 24.45 2.97
CA SER A 491 -17.17 24.46 4.24
C SER A 491 -15.78 23.82 4.06
N TYR A 492 -14.75 24.40 4.68
CA TYR A 492 -13.40 23.80 4.70
C TYR A 492 -13.27 22.54 5.56
N VAL A 493 -14.26 22.25 6.42
CA VAL A 493 -14.24 21.06 7.30
C VAL A 493 -14.99 19.90 6.65
N THR A 494 -16.24 20.14 6.23
CA THR A 494 -17.16 19.11 5.73
C THR A 494 -17.37 19.15 4.22
N GLY A 495 -16.77 20.12 3.50
CA GLY A 495 -17.03 20.34 2.09
C GLY A 495 -18.45 20.87 1.90
N THR A 496 -19.23 20.23 1.03
CA THR A 496 -20.68 20.49 0.88
C THR A 496 -21.55 19.41 1.54
N MET A 497 -20.99 18.32 2.09
CA MET A 497 -21.79 17.23 2.69
C MET A 497 -22.72 17.66 3.83
N HIS A 498 -22.41 18.76 4.54
CA HIS A 498 -23.28 19.29 5.59
C HIS A 498 -24.59 19.92 5.07
N LEU A 499 -24.73 20.08 3.74
CA LEU A 499 -25.96 20.51 3.07
C LEU A 499 -26.82 19.33 2.62
N TYR A 500 -26.31 18.10 2.68
CA TYR A 500 -27.03 16.89 2.30
C TYR A 500 -27.92 16.42 3.47
N PRO A 501 -29.25 16.33 3.31
CA PRO A 501 -30.17 15.97 4.41
C PRO A 501 -30.03 14.55 4.99
N GLY A 502 -29.21 13.68 4.37
CA GLY A 502 -29.00 12.29 4.75
C GLY A 502 -29.58 11.29 3.74
N ASN A 503 -29.40 9.99 3.99
CA ASN A 503 -30.01 8.94 3.16
C ASN A 503 -31.46 8.70 3.61
N ASN A 504 -32.33 9.65 3.26
CA ASN A 504 -33.75 9.64 3.57
C ASN A 504 -34.54 10.29 2.42
N GLU A 505 -35.86 10.37 2.59
CA GLU A 505 -36.78 11.01 1.64
C GLU A 505 -36.39 12.47 1.31
N GLU A 506 -35.93 13.23 2.31
CA GLU A 506 -35.50 14.62 2.14
C GLU A 506 -34.18 14.74 1.34
N GLY A 507 -33.27 13.79 1.51
CA GLY A 507 -32.04 13.67 0.73
C GLY A 507 -32.31 13.34 -0.73
N LEU A 508 -33.21 12.39 -0.99
CA LEU A 508 -33.68 12.09 -2.34
C LEU A 508 -34.34 13.31 -3.01
N ALA A 509 -35.18 14.05 -2.28
CA ALA A 509 -35.78 15.29 -2.77
C ALA A 509 -34.72 16.37 -3.09
N SER A 510 -33.73 16.57 -2.22
CA SER A 510 -32.61 17.51 -2.44
C SER A 510 -31.79 17.15 -3.69
N GLU A 511 -31.52 15.86 -3.89
CA GLU A 511 -30.83 15.34 -5.08
C GLU A 511 -31.66 15.53 -6.37
N LEU A 512 -32.99 15.36 -6.29
CA LEU A 512 -33.90 15.63 -7.42
C LEU A 512 -33.94 17.12 -7.81
N GLU A 513 -33.91 18.05 -6.85
CA GLU A 513 -33.79 19.48 -7.14
C GLU A 513 -32.46 19.82 -7.82
N MET A 514 -31.37 19.17 -7.42
CA MET A 514 -30.10 19.29 -8.11
C MET A 514 -30.15 18.73 -9.55
N ALA A 515 -30.85 17.62 -9.77
CA ALA A 515 -31.03 17.03 -11.11
C ALA A 515 -31.95 17.88 -12.03
N LYS A 516 -33.03 18.47 -11.47
CA LYS A 516 -33.87 19.46 -12.16
C LYS A 516 -33.04 20.63 -12.69
N LYS A 517 -32.16 21.18 -11.84
CA LYS A 517 -31.29 22.33 -12.15
C LYS A 517 -30.09 22.00 -13.04
N HIS A 518 -29.52 20.80 -12.94
CA HIS A 518 -28.27 20.42 -13.60
C HIS A 518 -28.43 19.11 -14.38
N LYS A 519 -28.89 19.19 -15.64
CA LYS A 519 -29.28 18.06 -16.50
C LYS A 519 -28.39 16.80 -16.48
N TYR A 520 -27.06 16.95 -16.45
CA TYR A 520 -26.11 15.86 -16.71
C TYR A 520 -25.52 15.23 -15.44
N PHE A 521 -24.99 16.08 -14.56
CA PHE A 521 -24.31 15.72 -13.32
C PHE A 521 -24.13 16.97 -12.45
N HIS A 522 -23.86 16.76 -11.16
CA HIS A 522 -23.40 17.79 -10.23
C HIS A 522 -22.23 17.26 -9.38
N LEU A 523 -21.67 18.10 -8.50
CA LEU A 523 -20.49 17.81 -7.69
C LEU A 523 -20.78 18.05 -6.19
N TRP A 524 -20.54 17.03 -5.38
CA TRP A 524 -20.39 17.15 -3.93
C TRP A 524 -18.92 17.19 -3.52
N TRP A 525 -18.63 17.83 -2.40
CA TRP A 525 -17.34 17.79 -1.74
C TRP A 525 -17.48 17.11 -0.38
N ALA A 526 -16.85 15.95 -0.20
CA ALA A 526 -16.66 15.34 1.11
C ALA A 526 -15.38 15.90 1.75
N GLY A 527 -15.59 16.73 2.78
CA GLY A 527 -14.49 17.46 3.42
C GLY A 527 -13.79 18.46 2.48
N PRO A 528 -12.56 18.89 2.82
CA PRO A 528 -11.86 19.92 2.06
C PRO A 528 -11.44 19.49 0.63
N LEU A 529 -11.33 18.19 0.37
CA LEU A 529 -10.51 17.67 -0.73
C LEU A 529 -11.08 16.50 -1.55
N LEU A 530 -12.21 15.89 -1.18
CA LEU A 530 -12.73 14.73 -1.92
C LEU A 530 -13.93 15.12 -2.82
N PRO A 531 -13.71 15.36 -4.13
CA PRO A 531 -14.79 15.58 -5.08
C PRO A 531 -15.53 14.27 -5.38
N ILE A 532 -16.85 14.31 -5.32
CA ILE A 532 -17.76 13.22 -5.67
C ILE A 532 -18.69 13.74 -6.77
N VAL A 533 -18.44 13.34 -8.02
CA VAL A 533 -19.31 13.72 -9.14
C VAL A 533 -20.50 12.79 -9.17
N VAL A 534 -21.71 13.34 -9.06
CA VAL A 534 -22.97 12.61 -9.11
C VAL A 534 -23.56 12.75 -10.51
N ALA A 535 -23.69 11.65 -11.25
CA ALA A 535 -24.08 11.61 -12.66
C ALA A 535 -25.35 10.78 -12.89
N TYR A 536 -26.23 11.28 -13.77
CA TYR A 536 -27.59 10.77 -13.95
C TYR A 536 -28.17 11.08 -15.34
N HIS A 537 -27.33 11.00 -16.37
CA HIS A 537 -27.73 11.21 -17.77
C HIS A 537 -26.97 10.29 -18.74
N PRO A 538 -27.63 9.70 -19.76
CA PRO A 538 -27.03 8.78 -20.74
C PRO A 538 -25.68 9.22 -21.30
N ASP A 539 -25.55 10.50 -21.71
CA ASP A 539 -24.30 11.10 -22.19
C ASP A 539 -23.10 10.80 -21.29
N VAL A 540 -23.24 10.92 -19.97
CA VAL A 540 -22.16 10.66 -19.00
C VAL A 540 -21.95 9.15 -18.83
N LEU A 541 -23.06 8.42 -18.65
CA LEU A 541 -23.04 6.97 -18.41
C LEU A 541 -22.41 6.20 -19.58
N ARG A 542 -22.58 6.67 -20.81
CA ARG A 542 -22.08 6.05 -22.04
C ARG A 542 -20.55 5.96 -22.09
N HIS A 543 -19.82 6.94 -21.52
CA HIS A 543 -18.36 6.89 -21.41
C HIS A 543 -17.89 5.91 -20.32
N ILE A 544 -18.67 5.79 -19.23
CA ILE A 544 -18.24 5.18 -17.97
C ILE A 544 -18.68 3.72 -17.84
N LEU A 545 -19.87 3.37 -18.32
CA LEU A 545 -20.43 2.02 -18.26
C LEU A 545 -20.00 1.15 -19.43
N LYS A 546 -19.60 1.73 -20.57
CA LYS A 546 -19.04 0.94 -21.70
C LYS A 546 -17.68 0.33 -21.38
N SER A 547 -16.88 0.98 -20.53
CA SER A 547 -15.57 0.48 -20.10
C SER A 547 -15.68 -0.40 -18.85
N SER A 548 -14.63 -1.18 -18.57
CA SER A 548 -14.49 -1.91 -17.31
C SER A 548 -13.98 -1.02 -16.17
N ALA A 549 -14.31 0.28 -16.18
CA ALA A 549 -13.85 1.28 -15.23
C ALA A 549 -13.90 0.74 -13.78
N PRO A 550 -12.84 0.92 -12.99
CA PRO A 550 -12.75 0.29 -11.68
C PRO A 550 -13.75 0.91 -10.71
N LYS A 551 -14.21 0.11 -9.75
CA LYS A 551 -14.83 0.63 -8.53
C LYS A 551 -13.81 1.55 -7.82
N PRO A 552 -14.23 2.68 -7.22
CA PRO A 552 -13.30 3.54 -6.51
C PRO A 552 -12.68 2.77 -5.33
N ARG A 553 -11.40 3.03 -5.07
CA ARG A 553 -10.59 2.38 -4.05
C ARG A 553 -9.55 3.36 -3.52
N SER A 554 -9.33 3.37 -2.22
CA SER A 554 -8.50 4.36 -1.55
C SER A 554 -7.76 3.79 -0.35
N LYS A 555 -6.44 3.98 -0.31
CA LYS A 555 -5.57 3.55 0.80
C LYS A 555 -5.56 4.53 1.99
N ILE A 556 -6.41 5.56 1.97
CA ILE A 556 -6.27 6.74 2.85
C ILE A 556 -7.58 7.14 3.52
N LEU A 557 -8.64 7.28 2.73
CA LEU A 557 -10.02 7.52 3.17
C LEU A 557 -10.88 6.49 2.47
N ALA A 558 -11.48 5.56 3.21
CA ALA A 558 -12.34 4.51 2.68
C ALA A 558 -13.44 5.13 1.81
N THR A 559 -13.52 4.67 0.56
CA THR A 559 -14.68 4.90 -0.30
C THR A 559 -15.77 3.90 0.05
N THR A 560 -17.00 4.12 -0.41
CA THR A 560 -18.11 3.17 -0.16
C THR A 560 -17.75 1.74 -0.57
N TYR A 561 -16.96 1.53 -1.63
CA TYR A 561 -16.51 0.19 -2.02
C TYR A 561 -15.39 -0.39 -1.14
N ASP A 562 -14.57 0.45 -0.49
CA ASP A 562 -13.58 -0.02 0.50
C ASP A 562 -14.27 -0.45 1.81
N MET A 563 -15.33 0.24 2.21
CA MET A 563 -16.09 -0.02 3.44
C MET A 563 -16.78 -1.41 3.46
N GLY A 564 -17.13 -1.95 2.29
CA GLY A 564 -17.72 -3.29 2.17
C GLY A 564 -16.72 -4.44 2.20
N VAL A 565 -15.41 -4.18 2.04
CA VAL A 565 -14.37 -5.23 1.96
C VAL A 565 -14.29 -6.10 3.21
N PRO A 566 -14.42 -5.59 4.45
CA PRO A 566 -14.42 -6.45 5.64
C PRO A 566 -15.57 -7.46 5.68
N TRP A 567 -16.65 -7.22 4.92
CA TRP A 567 -17.78 -8.14 4.79
C TRP A 567 -17.64 -9.04 3.56
N LEU A 568 -17.67 -8.46 2.35
CA LEU A 568 -17.75 -9.23 1.10
C LEU A 568 -16.38 -9.63 0.52
N GLY A 569 -15.28 -9.20 1.15
CA GLY A 569 -13.92 -9.42 0.69
C GLY A 569 -13.65 -8.85 -0.70
N GLU A 570 -12.85 -9.56 -1.50
CA GLU A 570 -12.59 -9.23 -2.91
C GLU A 570 -13.46 -10.08 -3.85
N GLY A 571 -14.75 -10.26 -3.54
CA GLY A 571 -15.71 -10.91 -4.42
C GLY A 571 -16.16 -10.04 -5.60
N LEU A 572 -17.03 -10.56 -6.47
CA LEU A 572 -17.36 -10.01 -7.79
C LEU A 572 -17.87 -8.56 -7.81
N ILE A 573 -18.50 -8.10 -6.71
CA ILE A 573 -19.06 -6.73 -6.60
C ILE A 573 -17.97 -5.68 -6.31
N LEU A 574 -16.98 -6.04 -5.49
CA LEU A 574 -15.94 -5.13 -4.99
C LEU A 574 -14.64 -5.23 -5.78
N SER A 575 -14.31 -6.41 -6.30
CA SER A 575 -13.08 -6.71 -7.03
C SER A 575 -12.90 -5.86 -8.30
N ASN A 576 -11.64 -5.73 -8.75
CA ASN A 576 -11.23 -4.93 -9.89
C ASN A 576 -10.18 -5.66 -10.77
N GLY A 577 -9.94 -5.14 -11.98
CA GLY A 577 -8.86 -5.60 -12.85
C GLY A 577 -8.99 -7.05 -13.32
N LEU A 578 -7.85 -7.73 -13.46
CA LEU A 578 -7.78 -9.10 -13.98
C LEU A 578 -8.47 -10.13 -13.07
N GLY A 579 -8.39 -9.97 -11.75
CA GLY A 579 -9.08 -10.85 -10.79
C GLY A 579 -10.60 -10.81 -10.97
N TRP A 580 -11.17 -9.60 -11.07
CA TRP A 580 -12.59 -9.43 -11.42
C TRP A 580 -12.94 -10.09 -12.76
N ALA A 581 -12.12 -9.90 -13.80
CA ALA A 581 -12.39 -10.44 -15.13
C ALA A 581 -12.37 -11.98 -15.14
N ARG A 582 -11.41 -12.60 -14.44
CA ARG A 582 -11.32 -14.06 -14.26
C ARG A 582 -12.56 -14.58 -13.52
N ASN A 583 -12.87 -14.03 -12.35
CA ASN A 583 -14.02 -14.48 -11.55
C ASN A 583 -15.34 -14.28 -12.31
N ARG A 584 -15.52 -13.15 -13.02
CA ARG A 584 -16.71 -12.93 -13.86
C ARG A 584 -16.86 -13.99 -14.95
N ARG A 585 -15.75 -14.38 -15.60
CA ARG A 585 -15.75 -15.43 -16.63
C ARG A 585 -16.13 -16.79 -16.06
N LEU A 586 -15.57 -17.16 -14.90
CA LEU A 586 -15.87 -18.43 -14.22
C LEU A 586 -17.34 -18.52 -13.74
N LEU A 587 -17.92 -17.40 -13.29
CA LEU A 587 -19.25 -17.38 -12.68
C LEU A 587 -20.42 -17.14 -13.65
N THR A 588 -20.18 -16.58 -14.84
CA THR A 588 -21.24 -16.30 -15.81
C THR A 588 -22.05 -17.55 -16.26
N PRO A 589 -21.45 -18.75 -16.43
CA PRO A 589 -22.20 -19.97 -16.75
C PRO A 589 -23.30 -20.36 -15.75
N ALA A 590 -23.15 -20.03 -14.46
CA ALA A 590 -24.15 -20.31 -13.42
C ALA A 590 -25.49 -19.59 -13.65
N PHE A 591 -25.49 -18.53 -14.45
CA PHE A 591 -26.67 -17.71 -14.76
C PHE A 591 -27.15 -17.90 -16.21
N HIS A 592 -26.71 -18.98 -16.86
CA HIS A 592 -27.20 -19.38 -18.18
C HIS A 592 -28.65 -19.90 -18.09
N PHE A 593 -29.43 -19.73 -19.16
CA PHE A 593 -30.87 -20.06 -19.13
C PHE A 593 -31.15 -21.55 -18.83
N ASP A 594 -30.25 -22.46 -19.17
CA ASP A 594 -30.41 -23.89 -18.86
C ASP A 594 -30.19 -24.23 -17.37
N ILE A 595 -29.60 -23.32 -16.60
CA ILE A 595 -29.50 -23.40 -15.13
C ILE A 595 -30.70 -22.71 -14.48
N LEU A 596 -31.13 -21.57 -15.04
CA LEU A 596 -32.29 -20.81 -14.54
C LEU A 596 -33.64 -21.50 -14.79
N LYS A 597 -33.75 -22.36 -15.82
CA LYS A 597 -34.99 -23.09 -16.16
C LYS A 597 -35.54 -23.92 -14.98
N PRO A 598 -34.79 -24.85 -14.38
CA PRO A 598 -35.25 -25.61 -13.19
C PRO A 598 -35.66 -24.75 -12.00
N TYR A 599 -35.04 -23.58 -11.79
CA TYR A 599 -35.33 -22.73 -10.63
C TYR A 599 -36.77 -22.21 -10.60
N ILE A 600 -37.52 -22.27 -11.72
CA ILE A 600 -38.94 -21.94 -11.72
C ILE A 600 -39.75 -22.79 -10.72
N GLU A 601 -39.40 -24.07 -10.55
CA GLU A 601 -40.05 -24.94 -9.56
C GLU A 601 -39.75 -24.48 -8.14
N VAL A 602 -38.50 -24.08 -7.87
CA VAL A 602 -38.07 -23.56 -6.56
C VAL A 602 -38.75 -22.22 -6.26
N TYR A 603 -38.85 -21.31 -7.22
CA TYR A 603 -39.55 -20.03 -7.05
C TYR A 603 -41.03 -20.24 -6.67
N ASN A 604 -41.73 -21.15 -7.35
CA ASN A 604 -43.11 -21.49 -6.99
C ASN A 604 -43.20 -22.08 -5.57
N GLN A 605 -42.37 -23.07 -5.22
CA GLN A 605 -42.38 -23.69 -3.89
C GLN A 605 -42.05 -22.71 -2.76
N CYS A 606 -41.10 -21.78 -2.97
CA CYS A 606 -40.81 -20.72 -2.01
C CYS A 606 -41.94 -19.68 -1.93
N ALA A 607 -42.69 -19.48 -3.01
CA ALA A 607 -43.85 -18.59 -3.04
C ALA A 607 -45.06 -19.21 -2.32
N ASP A 608 -45.23 -20.53 -2.34
CA ASP A 608 -46.29 -21.21 -1.59
C ASP A 608 -46.14 -20.98 -0.08
N ILE A 609 -44.93 -21.14 0.46
CA ILE A 609 -44.64 -20.85 1.87
C ILE A 609 -44.93 -19.37 2.19
N LEU A 610 -44.56 -18.45 1.30
CA LEU A 610 -44.86 -17.02 1.47
C LEU A 610 -46.37 -16.74 1.45
N ILE A 611 -47.12 -17.41 0.57
CA ILE A 611 -48.59 -17.33 0.49
C ILE A 611 -49.22 -17.82 1.79
N GLU A 612 -48.80 -18.97 2.32
CA GLU A 612 -49.27 -19.50 3.61
C GLU A 612 -49.05 -18.48 4.75
N LYS A 613 -47.87 -17.85 4.83
CA LYS A 613 -47.59 -16.82 5.85
C LYS A 613 -48.43 -15.57 5.68
N ILE A 614 -48.68 -15.13 4.45
CA ILE A 614 -49.56 -13.99 4.18
C ILE A 614 -51.01 -14.32 4.55
N GLU A 615 -51.47 -15.56 4.29
CA GLU A 615 -52.79 -16.03 4.69
C GLU A 615 -52.93 -16.06 6.24
N GLU A 616 -51.94 -16.59 6.95
CA GLU A 616 -51.84 -16.58 8.42
C GLU A 616 -51.92 -15.16 9.00
N GLN A 617 -51.21 -14.18 8.42
CA GLN A 617 -51.28 -12.78 8.85
C GLN A 617 -52.63 -12.14 8.51
N SER A 618 -53.18 -12.37 7.30
CA SER A 618 -54.45 -11.78 6.86
C SER A 618 -55.62 -12.13 7.79
N LYS A 619 -55.64 -13.35 8.36
CA LYS A 619 -56.65 -13.83 9.31
C LYS A 619 -56.73 -13.02 10.61
N GLN A 620 -55.72 -12.23 10.94
CA GLN A 620 -55.69 -11.37 12.13
C GLN A 620 -56.46 -10.05 11.93
N GLY A 621 -56.85 -9.70 10.70
CA GLY A 621 -57.59 -8.46 10.40
C GLY A 621 -56.80 -7.17 10.63
N LYS A 622 -55.47 -7.26 10.69
CA LYS A 622 -54.54 -6.13 10.88
C LYS A 622 -53.60 -6.03 9.68
N SER A 623 -53.06 -4.85 9.47
CA SER A 623 -51.95 -4.64 8.55
C SER A 623 -50.67 -5.28 9.10
N PHE A 624 -49.77 -5.69 8.21
CA PHE A 624 -48.49 -6.32 8.55
C PHE A 624 -47.41 -5.94 7.54
N ASP A 625 -46.14 -6.01 7.96
CA ASP A 625 -45.01 -5.66 7.11
C ASP A 625 -44.69 -6.78 6.09
N ILE A 626 -44.76 -6.43 4.81
CA ILE A 626 -44.41 -7.34 3.71
C ILE A 626 -42.90 -7.39 3.43
N TYR A 627 -42.13 -6.35 3.81
CA TYR A 627 -40.69 -6.27 3.57
C TYR A 627 -39.93 -7.40 4.28
N SER A 628 -40.26 -7.62 5.56
CA SER A 628 -39.78 -8.71 6.41
C SER A 628 -40.07 -10.12 5.86
N LEU A 629 -41.24 -10.32 5.25
CA LEU A 629 -41.62 -11.60 4.64
C LEU A 629 -40.87 -11.84 3.33
N LEU A 630 -40.77 -10.82 2.47
CA LEU A 630 -40.05 -10.90 1.20
C LEU A 630 -38.55 -11.12 1.36
N HIS A 631 -37.92 -10.56 2.40
CA HIS A 631 -36.51 -10.82 2.71
C HIS A 631 -36.24 -12.30 3.01
N ARG A 632 -37.13 -12.95 3.80
CA ARG A 632 -37.02 -14.39 4.08
C ARG A 632 -37.31 -15.23 2.83
N HIS A 633 -38.30 -14.85 2.02
CA HIS A 633 -38.59 -15.53 0.77
C HIS A 633 -37.39 -15.50 -0.21
N ALA A 634 -36.84 -14.32 -0.50
CA ALA A 634 -35.71 -14.18 -1.43
C ALA A 634 -34.44 -14.89 -0.89
N LEU A 635 -34.24 -14.88 0.44
CA LEU A 635 -33.14 -15.59 1.08
C LEU A 635 -33.25 -17.11 0.88
N ASP A 636 -34.45 -17.66 1.04
CA ASP A 636 -34.73 -19.08 0.80
C ASP A 636 -34.55 -19.44 -0.69
N VAL A 637 -35.03 -18.58 -1.58
CA VAL A 637 -34.85 -18.74 -3.04
C VAL A 637 -33.36 -18.78 -3.42
N ILE A 638 -32.53 -17.84 -2.98
CA ILE A 638 -31.11 -17.83 -3.34
C ILE A 638 -30.35 -19.02 -2.72
N LEU A 639 -30.68 -19.39 -1.47
CA LEU A 639 -30.10 -20.56 -0.81
C LEU A 639 -30.41 -21.86 -1.56
N ARG A 640 -31.68 -22.07 -1.92
CA ARG A 640 -32.12 -23.30 -2.59
C ARG A 640 -31.63 -23.38 -4.04
N CYS A 641 -31.58 -22.27 -4.77
CA CYS A 641 -31.15 -22.25 -6.17
C CYS A 641 -29.61 -22.17 -6.32
N SER A 642 -28.98 -21.13 -5.77
CA SER A 642 -27.56 -20.84 -6.06
C SER A 642 -26.59 -21.59 -5.14
N PHE A 643 -27.00 -21.91 -3.92
CA PHE A 643 -26.16 -22.61 -2.93
C PHE A 643 -26.53 -24.07 -2.74
N SER A 644 -27.53 -24.57 -3.50
CA SER A 644 -28.11 -25.92 -3.38
C SER A 644 -28.53 -26.28 -1.95
N TYR A 645 -28.79 -25.27 -1.12
CA TYR A 645 -28.94 -25.38 0.32
C TYR A 645 -30.42 -25.25 0.71
N LYS A 646 -31.02 -26.33 1.22
CA LYS A 646 -32.40 -26.27 1.71
C LYS A 646 -32.45 -25.53 3.04
N SER A 647 -32.81 -24.25 2.99
CA SER A 647 -33.14 -23.46 4.16
C SER A 647 -34.57 -23.74 4.62
N ASP A 648 -34.88 -23.30 5.83
CA ASP A 648 -36.25 -23.17 6.34
C ASP A 648 -36.47 -21.73 6.89
N CYS A 649 -35.74 -20.75 6.33
CA CYS A 649 -35.63 -19.41 6.91
C CYS A 649 -36.92 -18.57 6.84
N GLN A 650 -37.94 -19.05 6.10
CA GLN A 650 -39.28 -18.48 6.08
C GLN A 650 -40.12 -18.85 7.31
N ASN A 651 -39.79 -19.94 8.03
CA ASN A 651 -40.55 -20.42 9.20
C ASN A 651 -39.99 -19.96 10.55
N PHE A 652 -38.75 -19.44 10.60
CA PHE A 652 -38.14 -18.94 11.83
C PHE A 652 -38.26 -17.42 12.00
N ASP A 653 -38.39 -16.97 13.26
CA ASP A 653 -38.49 -15.55 13.59
C ASP A 653 -37.13 -14.83 13.51
N LEU A 654 -37.16 -13.54 13.17
CA LEU A 654 -36.01 -12.81 12.61
C LEU A 654 -34.92 -12.40 13.60
N LYS A 655 -35.18 -12.49 14.91
CA LYS A 655 -34.29 -11.91 15.94
C LYS A 655 -32.90 -12.53 16.02
N ASP A 656 -32.73 -13.77 15.56
CA ASP A 656 -31.45 -14.49 15.55
C ASP A 656 -31.09 -15.06 14.14
N ASN A 657 -31.69 -14.53 13.07
CA ASN A 657 -31.55 -15.06 11.69
C ASN A 657 -30.57 -14.24 10.83
N ILE A 658 -29.85 -14.88 9.91
CA ILE A 658 -28.84 -14.27 9.02
C ILE A 658 -29.39 -13.10 8.18
N ALA A 659 -30.69 -13.10 7.85
CA ALA A 659 -31.35 -12.00 7.15
C ALA A 659 -31.24 -10.66 7.91
N SER A 660 -31.42 -10.66 9.24
CA SER A 660 -31.33 -9.43 10.03
C SER A 660 -29.89 -8.96 10.20
N VAL A 661 -28.92 -9.89 10.29
CA VAL A 661 -27.48 -9.61 10.24
C VAL A 661 -27.09 -8.90 8.93
N ILE A 662 -27.59 -9.38 7.78
CA ILE A 662 -27.30 -8.77 6.47
C ILE A 662 -27.96 -7.39 6.35
N SER A 663 -29.21 -7.24 6.77
CA SER A 663 -29.91 -5.95 6.79
C SER A 663 -29.21 -4.92 7.69
N GLU A 664 -28.74 -5.31 8.87
CA GLU A 664 -27.98 -4.42 9.76
C GLU A 664 -26.59 -4.07 9.18
N LEU A 665 -25.91 -5.02 8.52
CA LEU A 665 -24.66 -4.74 7.80
C LEU A 665 -24.85 -3.72 6.66
N ASN A 666 -25.98 -3.80 5.94
CA ASN A 666 -26.35 -2.84 4.89
C ASN A 666 -26.57 -1.42 5.47
N THR A 667 -27.32 -1.32 6.57
CA THR A 667 -27.51 -0.04 7.31
C THR A 667 -26.18 0.54 7.78
N LEU A 668 -25.37 -0.22 8.53
CA LEU A 668 -24.08 0.25 9.04
C LEU A 668 -23.11 0.64 7.91
N TRP A 669 -23.09 -0.08 6.79
CA TRP A 669 -22.27 0.29 5.63
C TRP A 669 -22.75 1.61 5.00
N SER A 670 -24.06 1.82 4.94
CA SER A 670 -24.67 3.00 4.35
C SER A 670 -24.48 4.25 5.23
N ASP A 671 -24.72 4.14 6.54
CA ASP A 671 -24.49 5.20 7.51
C ASP A 671 -23.01 5.66 7.50
N ARG A 672 -22.08 4.70 7.47
CA ARG A 672 -20.65 4.99 7.32
C ARG A 672 -20.32 5.73 6.04
N SER A 673 -21.05 5.48 4.94
CA SER A 673 -20.80 6.11 3.64
C SER A 673 -21.18 7.60 3.59
N ILE A 674 -22.12 8.04 4.44
CA ILE A 674 -22.62 9.42 4.50
C ILE A 674 -22.27 10.17 5.78
N SER A 675 -21.56 9.54 6.73
CA SER A 675 -21.18 10.17 8.00
C SER A 675 -20.49 11.52 7.75
N PRO A 676 -20.94 12.62 8.40
CA PRO A 676 -20.25 13.90 8.33
C PRO A 676 -18.90 13.87 9.04
N HIS A 677 -18.61 12.80 9.80
CA HIS A 677 -17.38 12.61 10.54
C HIS A 677 -16.28 12.00 9.67
N PHE A 678 -15.34 12.85 9.24
CA PHE A 678 -14.19 12.47 8.43
C PHE A 678 -13.35 11.29 8.97
N TYR A 679 -13.41 11.01 10.28
CA TYR A 679 -12.72 9.88 10.89
C TYR A 679 -13.35 8.50 10.60
N ASP A 680 -14.63 8.42 10.25
CA ASP A 680 -15.28 7.13 9.92
C ASP A 680 -14.76 6.56 8.58
N HIS A 681 -14.23 7.43 7.73
CA HIS A 681 -13.49 7.05 6.52
C HIS A 681 -12.06 6.57 6.83
N ILE A 682 -11.57 6.67 8.06
CA ILE A 682 -10.23 6.20 8.46
C ILE A 682 -10.39 4.88 9.22
N GLU A 683 -10.04 3.77 8.57
CA GLU A 683 -10.39 2.41 9.05
C GLU A 683 -9.94 2.12 10.49
N CYS A 684 -8.74 2.55 10.88
CA CYS A 684 -8.23 2.30 12.22
C CYS A 684 -8.87 3.19 13.32
N LEU A 685 -9.64 4.21 12.94
CA LEU A 685 -10.45 5.01 13.86
C LEU A 685 -11.88 4.46 13.90
N TYR A 686 -12.43 4.12 12.74
CA TYR A 686 -13.74 3.49 12.62
C TYR A 686 -13.84 2.21 13.46
N CYS A 687 -12.85 1.32 13.42
CA CYS A 687 -12.85 0.08 14.21
C CYS A 687 -12.82 0.28 15.74
N LEU A 688 -12.53 1.50 16.22
CA LEU A 688 -12.57 1.83 17.65
C LEU A 688 -13.96 2.32 18.11
N THR A 689 -14.79 2.80 17.17
CA THR A 689 -16.17 3.26 17.43
C THR A 689 -17.09 2.11 17.83
N SER A 690 -18.19 2.39 18.51
CA SER A 690 -19.26 1.41 18.78
C SER A 690 -19.84 0.83 17.48
N HIS A 691 -20.09 1.72 16.52
CA HIS A 691 -20.62 1.40 15.19
C HIS A 691 -19.70 0.45 14.40
N GLY A 692 -18.41 0.76 14.33
CA GLY A 692 -17.42 -0.12 13.70
C GLY A 692 -17.24 -1.46 14.42
N LYS A 693 -17.23 -1.48 15.76
CA LYS A 693 -17.21 -2.74 16.52
C LYS A 693 -18.41 -3.63 16.21
N ARG A 694 -19.62 -3.05 16.09
CA ARG A 694 -20.83 -3.77 15.69
C ARG A 694 -20.71 -4.30 14.27
N PHE A 695 -20.30 -3.47 13.31
CA PHE A 695 -20.08 -3.86 11.92
C PHE A 695 -19.11 -5.05 11.79
N TYR A 696 -17.90 -4.95 12.39
CA TYR A 696 -16.90 -6.03 12.35
C TYR A 696 -17.36 -7.32 13.06
N HIS A 697 -18.15 -7.21 14.12
CA HIS A 697 -18.77 -8.38 14.76
C HIS A 697 -19.78 -9.06 13.84
N LEU A 698 -20.66 -8.30 13.17
CA LEU A 698 -21.64 -8.84 12.24
C LEU A 698 -20.99 -9.43 10.98
N CYS A 699 -19.89 -8.86 10.48
CA CYS A 699 -19.09 -9.49 9.42
C CYS A 699 -18.62 -10.90 9.83
N SER A 700 -18.14 -11.06 11.07
CA SER A 700 -17.74 -12.36 11.64
C SER A 700 -18.92 -13.35 11.77
N VAL A 701 -20.14 -12.87 12.00
CA VAL A 701 -21.34 -13.73 11.98
C VAL A 701 -21.69 -14.15 10.55
N ALA A 702 -21.67 -13.22 9.60
CA ALA A 702 -21.92 -13.51 8.19
C ALA A 702 -20.90 -14.50 7.59
N HIS A 703 -19.60 -14.31 7.86
CA HIS A 703 -18.54 -15.20 7.40
C HIS A 703 -18.75 -16.64 7.88
N LYS A 704 -19.15 -16.83 9.14
CA LYS A 704 -19.44 -18.17 9.68
C LYS A 704 -20.61 -18.84 8.95
N ALA A 705 -21.70 -18.11 8.70
CA ALA A 705 -22.84 -18.65 7.98
C ALA A 705 -22.45 -19.07 6.54
N SER A 706 -21.65 -18.27 5.85
CA SER A 706 -21.08 -18.61 4.54
C SER A 706 -20.15 -19.83 4.59
N GLU A 707 -19.26 -19.89 5.58
CA GLU A 707 -18.33 -21.02 5.80
C GLU A 707 -19.09 -22.34 6.11
N GLU A 708 -20.18 -22.29 6.89
CA GLU A 708 -21.04 -23.44 7.16
C GLU A 708 -21.77 -23.96 5.91
N ILE A 709 -22.27 -23.06 5.04
CA ILE A 709 -22.92 -23.43 3.78
C ILE A 709 -21.91 -24.10 2.84
N ILE A 710 -20.71 -23.52 2.71
CA ILE A 710 -19.60 -24.06 1.90
C ILE A 710 -19.22 -25.46 2.39
N GLU A 711 -19.05 -25.65 3.69
CA GLU A 711 -18.57 -26.91 4.25
C GLU A 711 -19.62 -28.03 4.16
N LYS A 712 -20.89 -27.73 4.46
CA LYS A 712 -21.99 -28.69 4.25
C LYS A 712 -22.07 -29.14 2.78
N ARG A 713 -22.00 -28.21 1.83
CA ARG A 713 -22.06 -28.56 0.40
C ARG A 713 -20.86 -29.40 -0.06
N LYS A 714 -19.65 -29.10 0.42
CA LYS A 714 -18.47 -29.94 0.16
C LYS A 714 -18.67 -31.37 0.66
N GLN A 715 -19.21 -31.55 1.86
CA GLN A 715 -19.47 -32.87 2.45
C GLN A 715 -20.50 -33.65 1.64
N GLU A 716 -21.57 -33.01 1.15
CA GLU A 716 -22.55 -33.63 0.25
C GLU A 716 -21.94 -34.11 -1.08
N LEU A 717 -21.08 -33.29 -1.70
CA LEU A 717 -20.39 -33.63 -2.95
C LEU A 717 -19.37 -34.77 -2.77
N ILE A 718 -18.69 -34.83 -1.62
CA ILE A 718 -17.81 -35.94 -1.26
C ILE A 718 -18.61 -37.23 -1.02
N ALA A 719 -19.75 -37.13 -0.34
CA ALA A 719 -20.62 -38.28 -0.06
C ALA A 719 -21.33 -38.82 -1.31
N ASN A 720 -21.54 -37.99 -2.33
CA ASN A 720 -22.24 -38.35 -3.58
C ASN A 720 -21.41 -38.00 -4.83
N PRO A 721 -20.32 -38.73 -5.13
CA PRO A 721 -19.45 -38.45 -6.29
C PRO A 721 -20.18 -38.43 -7.63
N ASP A 722 -21.30 -39.16 -7.72
CA ASP A 722 -22.17 -39.23 -8.91
C ASP A 722 -22.83 -37.90 -9.29
N LEU A 723 -22.89 -36.92 -8.38
CA LEU A 723 -23.35 -35.56 -8.71
C LEU A 723 -22.36 -34.84 -9.62
N VAL A 724 -21.06 -35.07 -9.40
CA VAL A 724 -19.96 -34.46 -10.16
C VAL A 724 -19.75 -35.19 -11.48
N SER A 725 -19.71 -36.53 -11.46
CA SER A 725 -19.41 -37.35 -12.65
C SER A 725 -20.50 -37.27 -13.74
N ASN A 726 -21.76 -37.10 -13.35
CA ASN A 726 -22.89 -36.99 -14.30
C ASN A 726 -23.17 -35.55 -14.78
N HIS A 727 -22.26 -34.59 -14.56
CA HIS A 727 -22.45 -33.16 -14.86
C HIS A 727 -23.76 -32.58 -14.30
N LYS A 728 -24.20 -33.05 -13.12
CA LYS A 728 -25.39 -32.54 -12.42
C LYS A 728 -25.05 -31.34 -11.52
N CYS A 729 -23.79 -31.21 -11.10
CA CYS A 729 -23.22 -30.02 -10.47
C CYS A 729 -23.31 -28.81 -11.43
N LYS A 730 -24.30 -27.96 -11.22
CA LYS A 730 -24.68 -26.87 -12.15
C LYS A 730 -25.01 -25.54 -11.45
N ASP A 731 -25.28 -25.58 -10.16
CA ASP A 731 -25.61 -24.41 -9.37
C ASP A 731 -24.35 -23.56 -9.10
N PHE A 732 -24.55 -22.32 -8.68
CA PHE A 732 -23.46 -21.35 -8.48
C PHE A 732 -22.38 -21.84 -7.50
N LEU A 733 -22.76 -22.41 -6.35
CA LEU A 733 -21.79 -22.95 -5.38
C LEU A 733 -21.07 -24.20 -5.89
N ASP A 734 -21.76 -25.07 -6.63
CA ASP A 734 -21.13 -26.22 -7.27
C ASP A 734 -20.07 -25.77 -8.29
N ILE A 735 -20.37 -24.72 -9.07
CA ILE A 735 -19.42 -24.10 -9.99
C ILE A 735 -18.25 -23.47 -9.21
N LEU A 736 -18.47 -22.74 -8.12
CA LEU A 736 -17.39 -22.22 -7.27
C LEU A 736 -16.45 -23.31 -6.74
N LEU A 737 -17.00 -24.48 -6.35
CA LEU A 737 -16.26 -25.60 -5.77
C LEU A 737 -15.54 -26.47 -6.81
N THR A 738 -15.99 -26.47 -8.07
CA THR A 738 -15.47 -27.37 -9.12
C THR A 738 -14.78 -26.65 -10.28
N ALA A 739 -15.00 -25.34 -10.45
CA ALA A 739 -14.42 -24.57 -11.54
C ALA A 739 -12.89 -24.49 -11.46
N LYS A 740 -12.28 -24.50 -12.65
CA LYS A 740 -10.85 -24.30 -12.87
C LYS A 740 -10.65 -23.24 -13.95
N ASP A 741 -9.59 -22.46 -13.82
CA ASP A 741 -9.17 -21.51 -14.86
C ASP A 741 -8.35 -22.19 -15.97
N GLU A 742 -7.82 -21.40 -16.89
CA GLU A 742 -7.09 -21.87 -18.08
C GLU A 742 -5.78 -22.60 -17.72
N ASP A 743 -5.22 -22.33 -16.54
CA ASP A 743 -4.03 -23.00 -15.99
C ASP A 743 -4.40 -24.23 -15.13
N GLY A 744 -5.69 -24.58 -15.07
CA GLY A 744 -6.21 -25.72 -14.30
C GLY A 744 -6.34 -25.47 -12.80
N GLN A 745 -6.20 -24.23 -12.34
CA GLN A 745 -6.27 -23.86 -10.92
C GLN A 745 -7.70 -23.52 -10.51
N GLY A 746 -8.10 -23.99 -9.33
CA GLY A 746 -9.38 -23.62 -8.71
C GLY A 746 -9.29 -22.33 -7.92
N LEU A 747 -10.44 -21.79 -7.52
CA LEU A 747 -10.51 -20.67 -6.57
C LEU A 747 -10.01 -21.10 -5.18
N SER A 748 -9.26 -20.25 -4.51
CA SER A 748 -8.83 -20.50 -3.13
C SER A 748 -10.02 -20.46 -2.16
N ALA A 749 -9.88 -21.07 -0.97
CA ALA A 749 -10.94 -21.07 0.04
C ALA A 749 -11.42 -19.66 0.43
N LEU A 750 -10.51 -18.67 0.43
CA LEU A 750 -10.86 -17.26 0.69
C LEU A 750 -11.62 -16.64 -0.48
N GLU A 751 -11.25 -16.92 -1.73
CA GLU A 751 -11.98 -16.45 -2.90
C GLU A 751 -13.38 -17.07 -2.98
N ILE A 752 -13.50 -18.37 -2.70
CA ILE A 752 -14.80 -19.06 -2.61
C ILE A 752 -15.67 -18.39 -1.55
N ARG A 753 -15.15 -18.15 -0.33
CA ARG A 753 -15.94 -17.48 0.72
C ARG A 753 -16.34 -16.05 0.33
N ASN A 754 -15.42 -15.26 -0.20
CA ASN A 754 -15.73 -13.89 -0.65
C ASN A 754 -16.82 -13.85 -1.73
N GLU A 755 -16.82 -14.80 -2.67
CA GLU A 755 -17.89 -14.91 -3.67
C GLU A 755 -19.20 -15.43 -3.05
N VAL A 756 -19.16 -16.37 -2.09
CA VAL A 756 -20.36 -16.77 -1.33
C VAL A 756 -20.94 -15.59 -0.56
N ASP A 757 -20.14 -14.87 0.25
CA ASP A 757 -20.55 -13.66 0.96
C ASP A 757 -21.20 -12.62 0.01
N THR A 758 -20.56 -12.41 -1.15
CA THR A 758 -21.02 -11.49 -2.21
C THR A 758 -22.39 -11.86 -2.78
N PHE A 759 -22.59 -13.13 -3.16
CA PHE A 759 -23.84 -13.59 -3.77
C PHE A 759 -24.94 -13.83 -2.73
N TYR A 760 -24.57 -14.17 -1.50
CA TYR A 760 -25.52 -14.35 -0.40
C TYR A 760 -26.18 -13.02 -0.03
N PHE A 761 -25.42 -11.92 0.00
CA PHE A 761 -25.98 -10.57 0.07
C PHE A 761 -26.78 -10.22 -1.20
N ALA A 762 -26.12 -10.11 -2.34
CA ALA A 762 -26.71 -9.44 -3.50
C ALA A 762 -27.84 -10.22 -4.18
N GLY A 763 -27.85 -11.55 -4.01
CA GLY A 763 -28.86 -12.43 -4.59
C GLY A 763 -30.22 -12.39 -3.89
N HIS A 764 -30.32 -11.88 -2.65
CA HIS A 764 -31.61 -11.76 -1.93
C HIS A 764 -32.01 -10.33 -1.60
N ASP A 765 -31.11 -9.53 -1.01
CA ASP A 765 -31.43 -8.20 -0.46
C ASP A 765 -31.94 -7.25 -1.56
N THR A 766 -31.31 -7.32 -2.75
CA THR A 766 -31.73 -6.54 -3.92
C THR A 766 -33.09 -6.97 -4.50
N THR A 767 -33.38 -8.27 -4.51
CA THR A 767 -34.64 -8.81 -5.06
C THR A 767 -35.79 -8.59 -4.08
N ALA A 768 -35.57 -8.79 -2.77
CA ALA A 768 -36.56 -8.55 -1.72
C ALA A 768 -36.95 -7.07 -1.60
N SER A 769 -35.96 -6.16 -1.64
CA SER A 769 -36.19 -4.72 -1.80
C SER A 769 -37.06 -4.44 -3.02
N SER A 770 -36.67 -4.95 -4.20
CA SER A 770 -37.40 -4.73 -5.45
C SER A 770 -38.85 -5.25 -5.38
N MET A 771 -39.08 -6.47 -4.90
CA MET A 771 -40.43 -7.04 -4.72
C MET A 771 -41.27 -6.23 -3.76
N THR A 772 -40.69 -5.69 -2.69
CA THR A 772 -41.40 -4.85 -1.72
C THR A 772 -41.94 -3.61 -2.41
N TRP A 773 -41.11 -2.93 -3.21
CA TRP A 773 -41.53 -1.74 -3.95
C TRP A 773 -42.49 -2.04 -5.10
N ILE A 774 -42.39 -3.21 -5.73
CA ILE A 774 -43.37 -3.69 -6.73
C ILE A 774 -44.74 -3.89 -6.08
N LEU A 775 -44.82 -4.54 -4.91
CA LEU A 775 -46.08 -4.68 -4.19
C LEU A 775 -46.60 -3.34 -3.66
N TYR A 776 -45.74 -2.47 -3.13
CA TYR A 776 -46.12 -1.12 -2.71
C TYR A 776 -46.77 -0.32 -3.86
N THR A 777 -46.11 -0.28 -5.02
CA THR A 777 -46.62 0.44 -6.20
C THR A 777 -47.92 -0.18 -6.74
N LEU A 778 -48.05 -1.52 -6.79
CA LEU A 778 -49.29 -2.18 -7.20
C LEU A 778 -50.43 -2.04 -6.16
N ALA A 779 -50.12 -1.97 -4.87
CA ALA A 779 -51.11 -1.75 -3.81
C ALA A 779 -51.68 -0.32 -3.84
N GLY A 780 -50.84 0.66 -4.22
CA GLY A 780 -51.27 2.05 -4.47
C GLY A 780 -52.01 2.27 -5.79
N HIS A 781 -52.00 1.32 -6.72
CA HIS A 781 -52.66 1.42 -8.03
C HIS A 781 -53.53 0.17 -8.32
N PRO A 782 -54.71 0.04 -7.69
CA PRO A 782 -55.58 -1.14 -7.81
C PRO A 782 -55.98 -1.48 -9.25
N GLU A 783 -56.06 -0.50 -10.14
CA GLU A 783 -56.38 -0.65 -11.56
C GLU A 783 -55.28 -1.38 -12.34
N TYR A 784 -54.00 -1.17 -11.99
CA TYR A 784 -52.88 -1.92 -12.57
C TYR A 784 -52.72 -3.29 -11.89
N GLN A 785 -52.99 -3.39 -10.59
CA GLN A 785 -53.03 -4.66 -9.87
C GLN A 785 -54.07 -5.63 -10.46
N GLU A 786 -55.26 -5.13 -10.79
CA GLU A 786 -56.31 -5.94 -11.41
C GLU A 786 -55.92 -6.36 -12.84
N LYS A 787 -55.29 -5.47 -13.64
CA LYS A 787 -54.74 -5.88 -14.96
C LYS A 787 -53.69 -6.99 -14.83
N VAL A 788 -52.79 -6.92 -13.84
CA VAL A 788 -51.82 -7.98 -13.52
C VAL A 788 -52.53 -9.28 -13.14
N TYR A 789 -53.53 -9.22 -12.26
CA TYR A 789 -54.34 -10.39 -11.90
C TYR A 789 -54.97 -11.06 -13.14
N GLN A 790 -55.64 -10.28 -14.00
CA GLN A 790 -56.27 -10.80 -15.21
C GLN A 790 -55.25 -11.39 -16.20
N GLU A 791 -54.07 -10.77 -16.39
CA GLU A 791 -52.98 -11.33 -17.19
C GLU A 791 -52.52 -12.69 -16.63
N VAL A 792 -52.27 -12.77 -15.32
CA VAL A 792 -51.79 -13.99 -14.67
C VAL A 792 -52.81 -15.14 -14.75
N ILE A 793 -54.10 -14.85 -14.53
CA ILE A 793 -55.17 -15.84 -14.68
C ILE A 793 -55.26 -16.36 -16.13
N ASN A 794 -55.20 -15.46 -17.11
CA ASN A 794 -55.22 -15.82 -18.53
C ASN A 794 -54.00 -16.65 -18.95
N VAL A 795 -52.80 -16.34 -18.42
CA VAL A 795 -51.56 -17.08 -18.71
C VAL A 795 -51.54 -18.46 -18.05
N LEU A 796 -52.09 -18.58 -16.84
CA LEU A 796 -52.17 -19.86 -16.11
C LEU A 796 -53.19 -20.83 -16.71
N GLU A 797 -54.27 -20.34 -17.33
CA GLU A 797 -55.34 -21.19 -17.91
C GLU A 797 -55.92 -22.20 -16.90
N GLY A 798 -56.00 -21.79 -15.62
CA GLY A 798 -56.47 -22.64 -14.51
C GLY A 798 -55.38 -23.52 -13.86
N ARG A 799 -54.13 -23.48 -14.32
CA ARG A 799 -52.99 -24.10 -13.62
C ARG A 799 -52.66 -23.36 -12.33
N GLU A 800 -52.02 -24.07 -11.40
CA GLU A 800 -51.60 -23.46 -10.13
C GLU A 800 -50.31 -22.66 -10.28
N TYR A 801 -49.30 -23.24 -10.93
CA TYR A 801 -47.92 -22.76 -10.95
C TYR A 801 -47.53 -22.08 -12.27
N ILE A 802 -46.66 -21.08 -12.18
CA ILE A 802 -46.05 -20.41 -13.34
C ILE A 802 -44.95 -21.32 -13.90
N GLU A 803 -44.96 -21.58 -15.21
CA GLU A 803 -43.89 -22.34 -15.87
C GLU A 803 -42.89 -21.43 -16.60
N TRP A 804 -41.71 -21.95 -16.95
CA TRP A 804 -40.65 -21.18 -17.61
C TRP A 804 -41.12 -20.44 -18.88
N ASN A 805 -41.96 -21.10 -19.69
CA ASN A 805 -42.47 -20.53 -20.94
C ASN A 805 -43.52 -19.44 -20.72
N ASP A 806 -44.12 -19.37 -19.53
CA ASP A 806 -45.12 -18.35 -19.18
C ASP A 806 -44.46 -17.00 -18.85
N LEU A 807 -43.21 -17.00 -18.38
CA LEU A 807 -42.46 -15.79 -18.04
C LEU A 807 -42.34 -14.79 -19.19
N GLN A 808 -42.45 -15.24 -20.45
CA GLN A 808 -42.46 -14.39 -21.63
C GLN A 808 -43.84 -13.78 -21.93
N LYS A 809 -44.93 -14.45 -21.54
CA LYS A 809 -46.33 -14.02 -21.75
C LYS A 809 -46.78 -12.97 -20.74
N LEU A 810 -46.12 -12.87 -19.58
CA LEU A 810 -46.38 -11.89 -18.51
C LEU A 810 -45.90 -10.48 -18.90
N GLU A 811 -46.37 -9.94 -20.03
CA GLU A 811 -45.89 -8.69 -20.62
C GLU A 811 -46.24 -7.46 -19.77
N PHE A 812 -47.49 -7.31 -19.37
CA PHE A 812 -47.98 -6.20 -18.56
C PHE A 812 -47.40 -6.25 -17.14
N THR A 813 -47.30 -7.45 -16.54
CA THR A 813 -46.58 -7.66 -15.27
C THR A 813 -45.12 -7.24 -15.41
N THR A 814 -44.46 -7.53 -16.53
CA THR A 814 -43.09 -7.06 -16.81
C THR A 814 -43.02 -5.53 -16.92
N MET A 815 -44.03 -4.88 -17.48
CA MET A 815 -44.12 -3.42 -17.57
C MET A 815 -44.25 -2.78 -16.17
N CYS A 816 -45.13 -3.32 -15.31
CA CYS A 816 -45.28 -2.90 -13.92
C CYS A 816 -43.98 -3.09 -13.12
N ILE A 817 -43.31 -4.23 -13.26
CA ILE A 817 -42.02 -4.50 -12.63
C ILE A 817 -40.97 -3.46 -13.06
N LYS A 818 -40.87 -3.16 -14.36
CA LYS A 818 -39.90 -2.17 -14.87
C LYS A 818 -40.19 -0.74 -14.38
N GLU A 819 -41.46 -0.33 -14.35
CA GLU A 819 -41.83 1.01 -13.87
C GLU A 819 -41.65 1.14 -12.35
N SER A 820 -41.89 0.08 -11.59
CA SER A 820 -41.54 0.07 -10.17
C SER A 820 -40.03 0.14 -9.94
N LEU A 821 -39.24 -0.61 -10.73
CA LEU A 821 -37.77 -0.51 -10.73
C LEU A 821 -37.24 0.85 -11.21
N ARG A 822 -38.04 1.65 -11.92
CA ARG A 822 -37.71 3.06 -12.26
C ARG A 822 -37.94 3.97 -11.06
N LEU A 823 -39.08 3.85 -10.38
CA LEU A 823 -39.43 4.69 -9.24
C LEU A 823 -38.69 4.34 -7.93
N HIS A 824 -38.35 3.06 -7.76
CA HIS A 824 -37.87 2.49 -6.48
C HIS A 824 -36.82 1.39 -6.69
N GLY A 825 -36.04 1.46 -7.77
CA GLY A 825 -35.06 0.42 -8.14
C GLY A 825 -34.19 -0.04 -6.97
N GLY A 826 -34.06 -1.36 -6.81
CA GLY A 826 -33.49 -1.97 -5.60
C GLY A 826 -32.06 -1.54 -5.25
N VAL A 827 -31.29 -0.96 -6.17
CA VAL A 827 -30.01 -0.28 -5.90
C VAL A 827 -30.11 1.18 -6.35
N PRO A 828 -30.04 2.18 -5.44
CA PRO A 828 -30.26 3.59 -5.80
C PRO A 828 -29.09 4.21 -6.57
N GLY A 829 -27.85 3.75 -6.35
CA GLY A 829 -26.66 4.30 -7.00
C GLY A 829 -25.45 3.37 -7.00
N ILE A 830 -24.54 3.56 -7.96
CA ILE A 830 -23.32 2.75 -8.14
C ILE A 830 -22.12 3.64 -8.46
N GLU A 831 -20.93 3.29 -7.98
CA GLU A 831 -19.74 4.14 -8.21
C GLU A 831 -18.76 3.55 -9.23
N ARG A 832 -17.94 4.44 -9.81
CA ARG A 832 -16.72 4.17 -10.58
C ARG A 832 -15.65 5.20 -10.19
N ARG A 833 -14.41 4.92 -10.58
CA ARG A 833 -13.33 5.91 -10.64
C ARG A 833 -13.01 6.18 -12.11
N THR A 834 -12.90 7.45 -12.49
CA THR A 834 -12.52 7.81 -13.86
C THR A 834 -11.07 7.41 -14.12
N THR A 835 -10.81 6.85 -15.30
CA THR A 835 -9.47 6.39 -15.75
C THR A 835 -8.75 7.44 -16.60
N GLU A 836 -9.51 8.37 -17.16
CA GLU A 836 -9.09 9.45 -18.05
C GLU A 836 -10.00 10.68 -17.84
N ASP A 837 -9.66 11.79 -18.49
CA ASP A 837 -10.46 13.03 -18.46
C ASP A 837 -11.68 12.88 -19.39
N TYR A 838 -12.89 13.00 -18.85
CA TYR A 838 -14.13 12.93 -19.63
C TYR A 838 -14.73 14.33 -19.80
N THR A 839 -14.81 14.81 -21.05
CA THR A 839 -15.43 16.12 -21.35
C THR A 839 -16.85 15.94 -21.86
N ILE A 840 -17.82 16.44 -21.09
CA ILE A 840 -19.26 16.38 -21.36
C ILE A 840 -19.75 17.81 -21.55
N HIS A 841 -20.21 18.17 -22.76
CA HIS A 841 -20.75 19.51 -23.08
C HIS A 841 -19.87 20.69 -22.61
N GLY A 842 -18.55 20.57 -22.76
CA GLY A 842 -17.57 21.59 -22.37
C GLY A 842 -17.15 21.58 -20.89
N LEU A 843 -17.70 20.68 -20.08
CA LEU A 843 -17.31 20.45 -18.68
C LEU A 843 -16.45 19.19 -18.59
N THR A 844 -15.23 19.31 -18.07
CA THR A 844 -14.27 18.19 -17.96
C THR A 844 -14.28 17.61 -16.54
N ILE A 845 -14.59 16.32 -16.42
CA ILE A 845 -14.43 15.51 -15.22
C ILE A 845 -13.02 14.91 -15.26
N PRO A 846 -12.08 15.31 -14.37
CA PRO A 846 -10.70 14.84 -14.44
C PRO A 846 -10.53 13.32 -14.20
N ALA A 847 -9.42 12.77 -14.65
CA ALA A 847 -8.98 11.42 -14.35
C ALA A 847 -8.80 11.20 -12.84
N GLY A 848 -9.13 10.00 -12.36
CA GLY A 848 -9.02 9.61 -10.96
C GLY A 848 -10.16 10.08 -10.06
N THR A 849 -11.14 10.83 -10.58
CA THR A 849 -12.34 11.32 -9.89
C THR A 849 -13.22 10.17 -9.39
N ARG A 850 -13.78 10.28 -8.17
CA ARG A 850 -14.86 9.41 -7.69
C ARG A 850 -16.16 9.87 -8.33
N LEU A 851 -16.80 8.97 -9.07
CA LEU A 851 -18.04 9.27 -9.79
C LEU A 851 -19.13 8.28 -9.40
N THR A 852 -20.21 8.82 -8.85
CA THR A 852 -21.40 8.10 -8.41
C THR A 852 -22.45 8.25 -9.49
N ILE A 853 -22.83 7.14 -10.11
CA ILE A 853 -23.96 7.04 -11.02
C ILE A 853 -25.20 6.88 -10.14
N GLN A 854 -25.99 7.94 -9.96
CA GLN A 854 -27.25 7.86 -9.22
C GLN A 854 -28.33 7.33 -10.16
N LEU A 855 -28.70 6.06 -9.97
CA LEU A 855 -29.72 5.38 -10.77
C LEU A 855 -31.11 5.94 -10.48
N PHE A 856 -31.40 6.22 -9.20
CA PHE A 856 -32.64 6.90 -8.80
C PHE A 856 -32.81 8.24 -9.55
N LEU A 857 -31.78 9.10 -9.56
CA LEU A 857 -31.84 10.37 -10.28
C LEU A 857 -31.94 10.18 -11.80
N LEU A 858 -31.23 9.23 -12.38
CA LEU A 858 -31.33 8.92 -13.82
C LEU A 858 -32.77 8.53 -14.20
N HIS A 859 -33.43 7.77 -13.34
CA HIS A 859 -34.78 7.25 -13.54
C HIS A 859 -35.89 8.26 -13.26
N HIS A 860 -35.59 9.34 -12.53
CA HIS A 860 -36.51 10.47 -12.26
C HIS A 860 -36.10 11.76 -12.98
N ASN A 861 -35.05 11.74 -13.82
CA ASN A 861 -34.53 12.92 -14.47
C ASN A 861 -35.62 13.53 -15.39
N PRO A 862 -36.14 14.75 -15.10
CA PRO A 862 -37.22 15.36 -15.89
C PRO A 862 -36.77 15.76 -17.30
N HIS A 863 -35.46 15.77 -17.57
CA HIS A 863 -34.90 15.96 -18.91
C HIS A 863 -34.91 14.67 -19.76
N LEU A 864 -35.34 13.54 -19.18
CA LEU A 864 -35.40 12.21 -19.82
C LEU A 864 -36.79 11.58 -19.74
N TRP A 865 -37.54 11.85 -18.67
CA TRP A 865 -38.83 11.23 -18.38
C TRP A 865 -39.93 12.29 -18.22
N GLU A 866 -40.97 12.21 -19.05
CA GLU A 866 -42.20 12.98 -18.89
C GLU A 866 -42.97 12.52 -17.65
N GLU A 867 -43.40 13.46 -16.80
CA GLU A 867 -44.09 13.19 -15.52
C GLU A 867 -43.33 12.12 -14.68
N PRO A 868 -42.06 12.38 -14.29
CA PRO A 868 -41.15 11.35 -13.78
C PRO A 868 -41.61 10.66 -12.49
N GLU A 869 -42.46 11.30 -11.70
CA GLU A 869 -42.93 10.78 -10.41
C GLU A 869 -44.17 9.88 -10.55
N GLN A 870 -44.85 9.86 -11.70
CA GLN A 870 -46.03 9.02 -11.93
C GLN A 870 -45.65 7.61 -12.41
N PHE A 871 -46.32 6.61 -11.83
CA PHE A 871 -46.26 5.20 -12.22
C PHE A 871 -47.07 4.95 -13.50
N LYS A 872 -46.38 4.80 -14.64
CA LYS A 872 -46.96 4.50 -15.95
C LYS A 872 -46.28 3.26 -16.55
N PRO A 873 -46.78 2.03 -16.29
CA PRO A 873 -46.24 0.80 -16.86
C PRO A 873 -46.03 0.86 -18.39
N GLU A 874 -46.93 1.53 -19.09
CA GLU A 874 -46.96 1.68 -20.55
C GLU A 874 -45.68 2.31 -21.13
N ARG A 875 -44.85 3.02 -20.34
CA ARG A 875 -43.50 3.48 -20.75
C ARG A 875 -42.62 2.34 -21.27
N PHE A 876 -42.81 1.13 -20.74
CA PHE A 876 -42.03 -0.06 -21.09
C PHE A 876 -42.72 -0.98 -22.11
N HIS A 877 -43.81 -0.51 -22.75
CA HIS A 877 -44.42 -1.18 -23.90
C HIS A 877 -43.38 -1.37 -25.03
N PRO A 878 -43.36 -2.51 -25.76
CA PRO A 878 -42.34 -2.82 -26.77
C PRO A 878 -42.12 -1.74 -27.84
N ASP A 879 -43.16 -0.97 -28.20
CA ASP A 879 -43.03 0.14 -29.14
C ASP A 879 -42.29 1.35 -28.57
N ASN A 880 -42.51 1.69 -27.29
CA ASN A 880 -41.86 2.81 -26.62
C ASN A 880 -40.36 2.52 -26.38
N LEU A 881 -40.01 1.26 -26.11
CA LEU A 881 -38.63 0.80 -25.95
C LEU A 881 -37.73 1.08 -27.16
N LYS A 882 -38.30 1.27 -28.37
CA LYS A 882 -37.56 1.60 -29.59
C LYS A 882 -36.96 3.01 -29.59
N THR A 883 -37.48 3.89 -28.72
CA THR A 883 -37.11 5.33 -28.66
C THR A 883 -36.32 5.72 -27.40
N ILE A 884 -36.33 4.87 -26.37
CA ILE A 884 -35.61 5.10 -25.10
C ILE A 884 -34.11 4.81 -25.30
N ASP A 885 -33.22 5.69 -24.80
CA ASP A 885 -31.79 5.44 -24.86
C ASP A 885 -31.41 4.20 -24.00
N PRO A 886 -30.58 3.26 -24.50
CA PRO A 886 -30.17 2.08 -23.73
C PRO A 886 -29.51 2.36 -22.36
N PHE A 887 -29.01 3.58 -22.11
CA PHE A 887 -28.46 4.03 -20.83
C PHE A 887 -29.43 4.89 -19.99
N GLN A 888 -30.66 5.12 -20.45
CA GLN A 888 -31.69 5.86 -19.71
C GLN A 888 -32.38 5.00 -18.65
N PHE A 889 -32.50 3.69 -18.87
CA PHE A 889 -33.08 2.74 -17.90
C PHE A 889 -32.14 1.56 -17.63
N VAL A 890 -31.24 1.73 -16.66
CA VAL A 890 -30.25 0.71 -16.27
C VAL A 890 -30.31 0.31 -14.78
N PRO A 891 -31.46 -0.18 -14.25
CA PRO A 891 -31.57 -0.63 -12.84
C PRO A 891 -30.58 -1.76 -12.50
N PHE A 892 -30.19 -2.56 -13.49
CA PHE A 892 -29.20 -3.64 -13.35
C PHE A 892 -27.77 -3.22 -13.76
N SER A 893 -27.46 -1.91 -13.79
CA SER A 893 -26.24 -1.36 -14.40
C SER A 893 -26.14 -1.73 -15.91
N ALA A 894 -25.03 -1.40 -16.56
CA ALA A 894 -24.78 -1.74 -17.97
C ALA A 894 -23.29 -2.03 -18.24
N GLY A 895 -23.03 -2.60 -19.42
CA GLY A 895 -21.69 -2.93 -19.91
C GLY A 895 -21.02 -4.08 -19.13
N PRO A 896 -19.68 -4.16 -19.12
CA PRO A 896 -18.95 -5.29 -18.53
C PRO A 896 -19.23 -5.51 -17.04
N ARG A 897 -19.63 -4.46 -16.32
CA ARG A 897 -19.97 -4.47 -14.89
C ARG A 897 -21.49 -4.33 -14.67
N ASN A 898 -22.31 -4.96 -15.52
CA ASN A 898 -23.74 -5.15 -15.28
C ASN A 898 -24.00 -6.26 -14.23
N CYS A 899 -25.22 -6.32 -13.71
CA CYS A 899 -25.64 -7.39 -12.81
C CYS A 899 -25.57 -8.75 -13.53
N ILE A 900 -24.90 -9.71 -12.90
CA ILE A 900 -24.78 -11.09 -13.42
C ILE A 900 -26.09 -11.88 -13.21
N GLY A 901 -26.80 -11.61 -12.11
CA GLY A 901 -28.06 -12.26 -11.73
C GLY A 901 -29.33 -11.59 -12.28
N GLN A 902 -29.22 -10.68 -13.27
CA GLN A 902 -30.38 -9.92 -13.79
C GLN A 902 -31.56 -10.83 -14.20
N ASN A 903 -31.29 -11.92 -14.92
CA ASN A 903 -32.33 -12.84 -15.37
C ASN A 903 -32.89 -13.69 -14.22
N PHE A 904 -32.06 -14.06 -13.23
CA PHE A 904 -32.49 -14.75 -12.02
C PHE A 904 -33.52 -13.90 -11.27
N ALA A 905 -33.15 -12.65 -10.93
CA ALA A 905 -34.00 -11.73 -10.19
C ALA A 905 -35.29 -11.38 -10.96
N LEU A 906 -35.23 -11.19 -12.29
CA LEU A 906 -36.43 -10.93 -13.10
C LEU A 906 -37.38 -12.13 -13.14
N ASN A 907 -36.87 -13.37 -13.14
CA ASN A 907 -37.70 -14.57 -13.15
C ASN A 907 -38.33 -14.83 -11.77
N GLU A 908 -37.57 -14.65 -10.69
CA GLU A 908 -38.05 -14.68 -9.30
C GLU A 908 -39.16 -13.64 -9.10
N MET A 909 -38.89 -12.36 -9.39
CA MET A 909 -39.88 -11.28 -9.26
C MET A 909 -41.15 -11.55 -10.06
N LYS A 910 -41.05 -11.99 -11.33
CA LYS A 910 -42.22 -12.34 -12.13
C LYS A 910 -43.04 -13.45 -11.48
N THR A 911 -42.39 -14.52 -11.04
CA THR A 911 -43.06 -15.69 -10.46
C THR A 911 -43.74 -15.31 -9.15
N THR A 912 -43.00 -14.74 -8.21
CA THR A 912 -43.50 -14.43 -6.87
C THR A 912 -44.58 -13.36 -6.91
N ILE A 913 -44.40 -12.25 -7.66
CA ILE A 913 -45.44 -11.21 -7.77
C ILE A 913 -46.70 -11.76 -8.44
N SER A 914 -46.57 -12.59 -9.50
CA SER A 914 -47.74 -13.23 -10.13
C SER A 914 -48.48 -14.16 -9.18
N ARG A 915 -47.75 -15.03 -8.46
CA ARG A 915 -48.32 -15.93 -7.45
C ARG A 915 -49.02 -15.16 -6.33
N LEU A 916 -48.45 -14.05 -5.85
CA LEU A 916 -49.06 -13.21 -4.82
C LEU A 916 -50.33 -12.49 -5.29
N ILE A 917 -50.29 -11.82 -6.45
CA ILE A 917 -51.45 -11.09 -6.97
C ILE A 917 -52.58 -12.04 -7.41
N LYS A 918 -52.26 -13.26 -7.86
CA LYS A 918 -53.26 -14.33 -8.09
C LYS A 918 -54.04 -14.66 -6.81
N ASN A 919 -53.35 -14.85 -5.69
CA ASN A 919 -53.95 -15.34 -4.43
C ASN A 919 -54.51 -14.22 -3.54
N PHE A 920 -54.03 -12.98 -3.68
CA PHE A 920 -54.44 -11.87 -2.83
C PHE A 920 -54.68 -10.58 -3.61
N LYS A 921 -55.74 -9.85 -3.23
CA LYS A 921 -55.84 -8.42 -3.45
C LYS A 921 -55.10 -7.71 -2.32
N ILE A 922 -54.10 -6.90 -2.67
CA ILE A 922 -53.23 -6.22 -1.70
C ILE A 922 -53.57 -4.71 -1.69
N THR A 923 -53.70 -4.12 -0.51
CA THR A 923 -53.87 -2.67 -0.33
C THR A 923 -52.90 -2.15 0.73
N LEU A 924 -52.53 -0.87 0.64
CA LEU A 924 -51.71 -0.22 1.66
C LEU A 924 -52.52 0.02 2.94
N ASP A 925 -51.83 0.20 4.06
CA ASP A 925 -52.39 0.80 5.26
C ASP A 925 -52.25 2.32 5.19
N ASP A 926 -53.35 3.03 4.95
CA ASP A 926 -53.38 4.49 4.83
C ASP A 926 -52.93 5.24 6.11
N SER A 927 -52.86 4.54 7.27
CA SER A 927 -52.34 5.11 8.51
C SER A 927 -50.81 5.07 8.61
N HIS A 928 -50.13 4.35 7.70
CA HIS A 928 -48.69 4.13 7.70
C HIS A 928 -47.99 4.84 6.53
N VAL A 929 -47.22 5.89 6.84
CA VAL A 929 -46.45 6.62 5.82
C VAL A 929 -45.17 5.87 5.49
N VAL A 930 -45.13 5.28 4.29
CA VAL A 930 -43.92 4.65 3.74
C VAL A 930 -42.92 5.72 3.31
N ARG A 931 -41.70 5.68 3.85
CA ARG A 931 -40.57 6.58 3.52
C ARG A 931 -39.37 5.79 3.01
N ARG A 932 -38.68 6.32 2.00
CA ARG A 932 -37.53 5.70 1.34
C ARG A 932 -36.22 5.99 2.07
N VAL A 933 -35.38 4.97 2.13
CA VAL A 933 -34.03 5.00 2.70
C VAL A 933 -33.05 4.45 1.66
N PRO A 934 -32.34 5.32 0.91
CA PRO A 934 -31.39 4.91 -0.13
C PRO A 934 -30.05 4.44 0.47
N TYR A 935 -30.06 3.24 1.04
CA TYR A 935 -28.88 2.50 1.48
C TYR A 935 -28.21 1.78 0.29
N VAL A 936 -27.39 0.74 0.53
CA VAL A 936 -26.83 -0.08 -0.57
C VAL A 936 -27.97 -0.67 -1.41
N THR A 937 -29.10 -0.95 -0.77
CA THR A 937 -30.40 -1.19 -1.40
C THR A 937 -31.45 -0.16 -0.95
N MET A 938 -32.52 0.01 -1.74
CA MET A 938 -33.62 0.91 -1.39
C MET A 938 -34.51 0.27 -0.31
N GLN A 939 -34.46 0.76 0.93
CA GLN A 939 -35.22 0.20 2.05
C GLN A 939 -36.40 1.11 2.46
N PRO A 940 -37.51 0.55 2.99
CA PRO A 940 -38.56 1.32 3.64
C PRO A 940 -38.23 1.54 5.12
N GLU A 941 -38.20 2.79 5.58
CA GLU A 941 -37.73 3.17 6.94
C GLU A 941 -38.38 2.39 8.08
N ASN A 942 -39.70 2.15 7.97
CA ASN A 942 -40.51 1.46 8.96
C ASN A 942 -41.30 0.29 8.33
N GLY A 943 -40.73 -0.37 7.31
CA GLY A 943 -41.43 -1.41 6.55
C GLY A 943 -42.54 -0.87 5.65
N VAL A 944 -43.22 -1.78 4.95
CA VAL A 944 -44.41 -1.49 4.13
C VAL A 944 -45.58 -2.28 4.69
N LEU A 945 -46.43 -1.59 5.46
CA LEU A 945 -47.64 -2.19 6.03
C LEU A 945 -48.72 -2.33 4.97
N ILE A 946 -49.22 -3.56 4.80
CA ILE A 946 -50.27 -3.90 3.84
C ILE A 946 -51.41 -4.67 4.51
N TYR A 947 -52.57 -4.63 3.87
CA TYR A 947 -53.62 -5.63 4.02
C TYR A 947 -53.61 -6.56 2.80
N ALA A 948 -53.82 -7.86 3.04
CA ALA A 948 -53.99 -8.87 2.00
C ALA A 948 -55.37 -9.52 2.15
N THR A 949 -56.20 -9.44 1.11
CA THR A 949 -57.52 -10.09 1.04
C THR A 949 -57.43 -11.28 0.08
N PRO A 950 -57.70 -12.53 0.51
CA PRO A 950 -57.72 -13.68 -0.39
C PRO A 950 -58.65 -13.50 -1.60
N ARG A 951 -58.29 -14.09 -2.75
CA ARG A 951 -59.06 -14.08 -4.00
C ARG A 951 -59.62 -15.46 -4.36
#